data_AF-E8R5H4-F1
#
_entry.id   AF-E8R5H4-F1
#
_cell.length_a   1.000
_cell.length_b   1.000
_cell.length_c   1.000
_cell.angle_alpha   90.00
_cell.angle_beta   90.00
_cell.angle_gamma   90.00
#
_symmetry.space_group_name_H-M   'P 1'
#
loop_
_entity.id
_entity.type
_entity.pdbx_description
1 polymer ?
#
loop_
_entity_poly.entity_id
_entity_poly.type
_entity_poly.pdbx_seq_one_letter_code
_entity_poly.pdbx_strand_id
1 'polypeptide(L)'
;MRRDGIELMSRFGTLGTPTPRRARIRSRRGIVLPLIAACSVMLLGMLALAIDLGVLAVAKAQAQNAADAAALGGARTLDGTRPPGIPSDAPITTADNNYANAGPNAQAIAQANTILGQPIEANQVTITIGKYIFDATKSRFFKYGSDAVPLERDQITDAASIAPTYSWSLAHARVTKQVPPFFSRVFGVTSIPVSATAAAVHRPRDVAIVMDFSTSMSNDSMLGMGRWANNTNLLEGVGQVENRFCNNPDPAVPRFGHYSSPDARMVITHSNIRMADGGADRLEEFMACNWTVSHPLNRNRKPMLEGFYAGPSTAGSPAPLAFRAWGEGNAEGAVAGDRPLMRAIGTTPNSDTQFAQTAQQALGATLIPHPMRFAPAWEANGYDLPAVNYRPYSGTRFQGFTEGPRYYGKTFFIWPPDPRPQFDWRRRFFLQLDRLTNTWVPLTNTALLFDSRGQFRSPHYRGNDGAWNALTAEEWALASNPTDREFYRINYQAILAWIRNDDGQSGRNPFPNELRAGRILYYNAIPTPSPAINEQWRTRNYGTGIDGHNARFWKEFIDHTLGLKDQGNSWRMLQVGGGTPPEFLPSVANFVGYGRHFQWGPVKITSTAQLLAARANLTDPIPPYAYDDNPLRPRTHMWFGPMMMVDYIFNQNLGHYYAAATLPIQPDFAAKMGMQGALRYIQRNHPNDLVSLIYFDSGNNGSRFRRPRVALGKDYTRMIGSLWYHPDVILNYNPTATPRANPTGGTGPLLMFGMNSQVPYPMGGTNYTHPLMLVYNQFSENPGLRTFNPNRPLGDAGGNGRRGAQKLVVFVTDGQPNSGSSAPFEASLQSNGANYSYYRVRFRESGGSSDNVTSAGGGAFNNPTLRAQIYDVTQTICNDSEHPTRPGFSTPRKPVLVHCLGLGQVFDFSSPVQANGLRTLQQMEMIGRTQGPGTNFPNPPPDWIPEWKLIIGSDEDIQNRLLNALKEIMRSGFQLSLIE
;
A
#
# COMPACT_ATOMS: atom_id res chain seq x y z
N MET A 1 68.00 51.01 -9.18
CA MET A 1 68.82 50.15 -8.31
C MET A 1 69.12 48.90 -9.10
N ARG A 2 70.36 48.76 -9.58
CA ARG A 2 71.50 48.11 -8.88
C ARG A 2 71.35 46.59 -8.97
N ARG A 3 72.36 45.79 -9.33
CA ARG A 3 73.78 46.01 -9.65
C ARG A 3 74.36 44.61 -9.96
N ASP A 4 75.41 44.60 -10.78
CA ASP A 4 76.60 43.72 -10.74
C ASP A 4 76.38 42.21 -10.92
N GLY A 5 77.10 41.49 -11.79
CA GLY A 5 78.55 41.47 -12.04
C GLY A 5 79.00 40.01 -11.83
N ILE A 6 79.77 39.37 -12.71
CA ILE A 6 81.25 39.15 -12.64
C ILE A 6 81.48 37.99 -13.67
N GLU A 7 82.22 38.07 -14.78
CA GLU A 7 83.65 38.33 -15.09
C GLU A 7 84.64 37.17 -14.82
N LEU A 8 85.57 36.97 -15.78
CA LEU A 8 86.91 36.34 -15.70
C LEU A 8 86.98 34.77 -15.74
N MET A 9 87.97 34.08 -16.32
CA MET A 9 89.30 34.46 -16.81
C MET A 9 89.96 33.34 -17.66
N SER A 10 90.66 33.78 -18.70
CA SER A 10 92.01 33.42 -19.20
C SER A 10 92.62 31.99 -19.18
N ARG A 11 93.05 31.59 -20.40
CA ARG A 11 94.41 31.21 -20.85
C ARG A 11 95.22 30.10 -20.14
N PHE A 12 95.69 29.15 -20.96
CA PHE A 12 97.07 28.60 -21.07
C PHE A 12 97.17 27.99 -22.49
N GLY A 13 98.08 28.31 -23.43
CA GLY A 13 99.56 28.41 -23.42
C GLY A 13 100.16 26.99 -23.56
N THR A 14 101.09 26.58 -24.45
CA THR A 14 101.97 27.23 -25.45
C THR A 14 102.84 26.14 -26.14
N LEU A 15 103.38 26.41 -27.34
CA LEU A 15 104.65 25.89 -27.97
C LEU A 15 104.70 24.37 -28.35
N GLY A 16 105.23 23.88 -29.48
CA GLY A 16 106.01 24.39 -30.59
C GLY A 16 106.96 23.27 -31.11
N THR A 17 107.04 23.00 -32.43
CA THR A 17 108.20 22.44 -33.18
C THR A 17 107.86 22.23 -34.69
N PRO A 18 108.85 22.19 -35.61
CA PRO A 18 108.73 22.65 -37.00
C PRO A 18 108.83 21.57 -38.11
N THR A 19 108.27 21.89 -39.30
CA THR A 19 108.52 21.47 -40.73
C THR A 19 109.19 20.12 -41.11
N PRO A 20 109.13 19.63 -42.38
CA PRO A 20 108.08 19.61 -43.42
C PRO A 20 107.94 18.21 -44.11
N ARG A 21 106.81 17.92 -44.78
CA ARG A 21 106.76 17.08 -46.00
C ARG A 21 105.41 17.21 -46.69
N ARG A 22 105.40 17.82 -47.88
CA ARG A 22 104.21 17.95 -48.73
C ARG A 22 103.86 16.57 -49.30
N ALA A 23 102.92 15.88 -48.66
CA ALA A 23 102.28 14.70 -49.21
C ALA A 23 101.12 15.11 -50.13
N ARG A 24 101.21 14.77 -51.42
CA ARG A 24 100.08 14.84 -52.37
C ARG A 24 98.99 13.88 -51.89
N ILE A 25 97.88 14.40 -51.36
CA ILE A 25 96.67 13.63 -51.08
C ILE A 25 95.78 13.68 -52.32
N ARG A 26 95.57 12.51 -52.94
CA ARG A 26 94.59 12.28 -54.02
C ARG A 26 93.18 12.69 -53.55
N SER A 27 92.49 13.47 -54.37
CA SER A 27 91.06 13.78 -54.20
C SER A 27 90.22 12.51 -54.24
N ARG A 28 89.52 12.20 -53.15
CA ARG A 28 88.46 11.17 -53.16
C ARG A 28 87.24 11.73 -53.91
N ARG A 29 86.70 10.93 -54.83
CA ARG A 29 85.56 11.26 -55.70
C ARG A 29 84.25 11.30 -54.89
N GLY A 30 83.44 12.33 -55.12
CA GLY A 30 82.18 12.63 -54.42
C GLY A 30 81.02 11.69 -54.76
N ILE A 31 81.06 10.44 -54.29
CA ILE A 31 79.93 9.49 -54.33
C ILE A 31 78.89 9.76 -53.22
N VAL A 32 79.25 10.52 -52.17
CA VAL A 32 78.40 10.74 -51.00
C VAL A 32 77.25 11.74 -51.27
N LEU A 33 77.47 12.77 -52.11
CA LEU A 33 76.45 13.80 -52.38
C LEU A 33 75.20 13.24 -53.09
N PRO A 34 75.32 12.43 -54.16
CA PRO A 34 74.17 11.80 -54.81
C PRO A 34 73.44 10.81 -53.89
N LEU A 35 74.17 10.10 -53.03
CA LEU A 35 73.61 9.16 -52.06
C LEU A 35 72.79 9.89 -50.99
N ILE A 36 73.31 10.98 -50.43
CA ILE A 36 72.57 11.82 -49.48
C ILE A 36 71.33 12.41 -50.15
N ALA A 37 71.44 12.93 -51.37
CA ALA A 37 70.28 13.47 -52.10
C ALA A 37 69.19 12.41 -52.31
N ALA A 38 69.56 11.18 -52.72
CA ALA A 38 68.62 10.07 -52.88
C ALA A 38 67.98 9.64 -51.55
N CYS A 39 68.77 9.51 -50.47
CA CYS A 39 68.26 9.17 -49.15
C CYS A 39 67.35 10.27 -48.57
N SER A 40 67.67 11.55 -48.78
CA SER A 40 66.82 12.66 -48.33
C SER A 40 65.47 12.68 -49.03
N VAL A 41 65.42 12.40 -50.35
CA VAL A 41 64.14 12.28 -51.09
C VAL A 41 63.31 11.12 -50.55
N MET A 42 63.93 9.95 -50.29
CA MET A 42 63.22 8.82 -49.66
C MET A 42 62.70 9.16 -48.26
N LEU A 43 63.52 9.80 -47.41
CA LEU A 43 63.13 10.18 -46.05
C LEU A 43 61.99 11.22 -46.05
N LEU A 44 62.03 12.21 -46.95
CA LEU A 44 60.94 13.18 -47.13
C LEU A 44 59.66 12.51 -47.64
N GLY A 45 59.79 11.52 -48.53
CA GLY A 45 58.66 10.70 -48.99
C GLY A 45 58.02 9.89 -47.86
N MET A 46 58.82 9.27 -46.99
CA MET A 46 58.30 8.56 -45.82
C MET A 46 57.67 9.50 -44.79
N LEU A 47 58.25 10.69 -44.57
CA LEU A 47 57.69 11.71 -43.68
C LEU A 47 56.32 12.22 -44.19
N ALA A 48 56.22 12.48 -45.48
CA ALA A 48 54.98 12.87 -46.14
C ALA A 48 53.87 11.83 -45.94
N LEU A 49 54.20 10.54 -46.15
CA LEU A 49 53.29 9.43 -45.91
C LEU A 49 52.87 9.34 -44.43
N ALA A 50 53.80 9.51 -43.50
CA ALA A 50 53.49 9.48 -42.06
C ALA A 50 52.53 10.61 -41.66
N ILE A 51 52.68 11.81 -42.23
CA ILE A 51 51.78 12.95 -41.97
C ILE A 51 50.40 12.67 -42.56
N ASP A 52 50.30 12.16 -43.79
CA ASP A 52 49.01 11.80 -44.40
C ASP A 52 48.26 10.73 -43.60
N LEU A 53 48.97 9.69 -43.11
CA LEU A 53 48.40 8.69 -42.22
C LEU A 53 47.92 9.29 -40.89
N GLY A 54 48.69 10.23 -40.33
CA GLY A 54 48.30 10.97 -39.12
C GLY A 54 47.03 11.80 -39.33
N VAL A 55 46.94 12.53 -40.43
CA VAL A 55 45.74 13.30 -40.80
C VAL A 55 44.53 12.38 -41.02
N LEU A 56 44.73 11.24 -41.68
CA LEU A 56 43.68 10.25 -41.87
C LEU A 56 43.18 9.65 -40.55
N ALA A 57 44.10 9.35 -39.63
CA ALA A 57 43.76 8.83 -38.31
C ALA A 57 42.94 9.85 -37.50
N VAL A 58 43.31 11.14 -37.53
CA VAL A 58 42.55 12.23 -36.90
C VAL A 58 41.17 12.37 -37.54
N ALA A 59 41.09 12.37 -38.87
CA ALA A 59 39.82 12.46 -39.58
C ALA A 59 38.88 11.30 -39.23
N LYS A 60 39.41 10.08 -39.10
CA LYS A 60 38.66 8.89 -38.68
C LYS A 60 38.16 9.01 -37.23
N ALA A 61 38.99 9.50 -36.32
CA ALA A 61 38.59 9.73 -34.93
C ALA A 61 37.48 10.81 -34.82
N GLN A 62 37.59 11.90 -35.58
CA GLN A 62 36.54 12.93 -35.62
C GLN A 62 35.23 12.42 -36.25
N ALA A 63 35.33 11.60 -37.30
CA ALA A 63 34.17 10.93 -37.88
C ALA A 63 33.49 9.98 -36.89
N GLN A 64 34.28 9.23 -36.10
CA GLN A 64 33.75 8.36 -35.05
C GLN A 64 33.03 9.15 -33.96
N ASN A 65 33.63 10.23 -33.45
CA ASN A 65 32.99 11.09 -32.45
C ASN A 65 31.66 11.67 -32.96
N ALA A 66 31.60 12.07 -34.23
CA ALA A 66 30.36 12.57 -34.85
C ALA A 66 29.30 11.46 -34.96
N ALA A 67 29.69 10.25 -35.37
CA ALA A 67 28.79 9.10 -35.45
C ALA A 67 28.27 8.69 -34.06
N ASP A 68 29.14 8.61 -33.06
CA ASP A 68 28.80 8.27 -31.67
C ASP A 68 27.82 9.28 -31.07
N ALA A 69 28.09 10.57 -31.25
CA ALA A 69 27.22 11.65 -30.79
C ALA A 69 25.85 11.60 -31.47
N ALA A 70 25.82 11.39 -32.79
CA ALA A 70 24.59 11.26 -33.56
C ALA A 70 23.76 10.04 -33.13
N ALA A 71 24.40 8.88 -32.97
CA ALA A 71 23.75 7.66 -32.50
C ALA A 71 23.19 7.85 -31.09
N LEU A 72 23.98 8.35 -30.13
CA LEU A 72 23.53 8.62 -28.76
C LEU A 72 22.39 9.64 -28.72
N GLY A 73 22.48 10.71 -29.50
CA GLY A 73 21.45 11.73 -29.62
C GLY A 73 20.14 11.21 -30.20
N GLY A 74 20.22 10.40 -31.27
CA GLY A 74 19.08 9.73 -31.86
C GLY A 74 18.41 8.77 -30.89
N ALA A 75 19.20 7.89 -30.27
CA ALA A 75 18.70 6.94 -29.29
C ALA A 75 18.03 7.66 -28.11
N ARG A 76 18.63 8.74 -27.57
CA ARG A 76 18.07 9.54 -26.48
C ARG A 76 16.73 10.21 -26.80
N THR A 77 16.47 10.45 -28.08
CA THR A 77 15.23 11.09 -28.54
C THR A 77 14.06 10.11 -28.49
N LEU A 78 14.35 8.80 -28.54
CA LEU A 78 13.33 7.77 -28.40
C LEU A 78 12.80 7.77 -26.97
N ASP A 79 11.49 7.87 -26.85
CA ASP A 79 10.79 7.75 -25.57
C ASP A 79 10.10 6.39 -25.51
N GLY A 80 9.30 6.06 -24.50
CA GLY A 80 8.52 4.80 -24.49
C GLY A 80 7.01 5.01 -24.64
N THR A 81 6.59 6.19 -25.10
CA THR A 81 5.19 6.56 -25.20
C THR A 81 4.49 5.81 -26.34
N ARG A 82 3.28 5.33 -26.03
CA ARG A 82 2.32 4.86 -27.03
C ARG A 82 1.10 5.77 -27.03
N PRO A 83 0.41 5.94 -28.17
CA PRO A 83 -0.89 6.57 -28.23
C PRO A 83 -1.86 5.95 -27.21
N PRO A 84 -2.71 6.76 -26.54
CA PRO A 84 -3.71 6.24 -25.62
C PRO A 84 -4.62 5.18 -26.27
N GLY A 85 -4.92 4.11 -25.54
CA GLY A 85 -5.84 3.06 -25.99
C GLY A 85 -5.21 1.91 -26.79
N ILE A 86 -3.90 1.96 -27.06
CA ILE A 86 -3.18 0.87 -27.73
C ILE A 86 -2.69 -0.18 -26.70
N PRO A 87 -3.13 -1.45 -26.79
CA PRO A 87 -2.63 -2.55 -25.95
C PRO A 87 -1.11 -2.73 -26.03
N SER A 88 -0.46 -3.19 -24.97
CA SER A 88 1.02 -3.34 -24.92
C SER A 88 1.57 -4.41 -25.88
N ASP A 89 0.73 -5.35 -26.28
CA ASP A 89 0.99 -6.41 -27.26
C ASP A 89 0.69 -5.98 -28.71
N ALA A 90 0.05 -4.83 -28.92
CA ALA A 90 -0.18 -4.32 -30.26
C ALA A 90 1.15 -3.95 -30.96
N PRO A 91 1.22 -4.10 -32.29
CA PRO A 91 2.35 -3.64 -33.10
C PRO A 91 2.66 -2.15 -32.89
N ILE A 92 3.93 -1.84 -32.65
CA ILE A 92 4.54 -0.51 -32.64
C ILE A 92 4.84 -0.07 -34.07
N THR A 93 4.35 1.12 -34.41
CA THR A 93 4.45 1.76 -35.72
C THR A 93 5.51 2.86 -35.75
N THR A 94 5.74 3.47 -36.91
CA THR A 94 6.63 4.63 -37.08
C THR A 94 6.06 5.94 -36.53
N ALA A 95 4.79 5.96 -36.09
CA ALA A 95 4.20 7.09 -35.38
C ALA A 95 4.45 7.06 -33.86
N ASP A 96 5.00 5.95 -33.34
CA ASP A 96 5.12 5.68 -31.90
C ASP A 96 6.51 5.99 -31.35
N ASN A 97 6.57 6.18 -30.03
CA ASN A 97 7.75 6.42 -29.20
C ASN A 97 8.76 7.44 -29.74
N ASN A 98 8.21 8.54 -30.23
CA ASN A 98 8.95 9.68 -30.76
C ASN A 98 9.86 9.34 -31.96
N TYR A 99 9.52 8.28 -32.70
CA TYR A 99 10.30 7.80 -33.86
C TYR A 99 10.58 8.91 -34.88
N ALA A 100 9.57 9.70 -35.23
CA ALA A 100 9.67 10.75 -36.25
C ALA A 100 10.72 11.83 -35.93
N ASN A 101 10.99 12.08 -34.65
CA ASN A 101 11.95 13.10 -34.21
C ASN A 101 13.36 12.56 -33.99
N ALA A 102 13.52 11.24 -33.80
CA ALA A 102 14.82 10.64 -33.51
C ALA A 102 15.82 10.73 -34.67
N GLY A 103 15.36 10.48 -35.90
CA GLY A 103 16.18 10.60 -37.10
C GLY A 103 16.70 12.03 -37.34
N PRO A 104 15.81 13.04 -37.44
CA PRO A 104 16.20 14.42 -37.63
C PRO A 104 17.13 14.95 -36.54
N ASN A 105 16.89 14.62 -35.26
CA ASN A 105 17.76 15.07 -34.17
C ASN A 105 19.17 14.44 -34.25
N ALA A 106 19.26 13.15 -34.57
CA ALA A 106 20.54 12.47 -34.77
C ALA A 106 21.35 13.10 -35.92
N GLN A 107 20.68 13.44 -37.02
CA GLN A 107 21.31 14.10 -38.16
C GLN A 107 21.80 15.50 -37.80
N ALA A 108 20.99 16.30 -37.10
CA ALA A 108 21.38 17.63 -36.63
C ALA A 108 22.63 17.58 -35.73
N ILE A 109 22.73 16.59 -34.84
CA ILE A 109 23.89 16.39 -33.97
C ILE A 109 25.13 16.00 -34.78
N ALA A 110 25.01 15.15 -35.81
CA ALA A 110 26.11 14.85 -36.70
C ALA A 110 26.61 16.11 -37.44
N GLN A 111 25.69 16.93 -37.94
CA GLN A 111 26.01 18.17 -38.67
C GLN A 111 26.62 19.27 -37.81
N ALA A 112 26.39 19.23 -36.49
CA ALA A 112 27.04 20.13 -35.54
C ALA A 112 28.54 19.82 -35.33
N ASN A 113 29.05 18.69 -35.85
CA ASN A 113 30.45 18.30 -35.78
C ASN A 113 31.22 18.68 -37.06
N THR A 114 32.56 18.67 -36.96
CA THR A 114 33.46 18.92 -38.09
C THR A 114 34.52 17.83 -38.20
N ILE A 115 35.00 17.60 -39.42
CA ILE A 115 36.12 16.69 -39.71
C ILE A 115 37.18 17.52 -40.42
N LEU A 116 38.36 17.64 -39.83
CA LEU A 116 39.47 18.52 -40.24
C LEU A 116 39.01 19.97 -40.49
N GLY A 117 38.13 20.50 -39.64
CA GLY A 117 37.59 21.85 -39.73
C GLY A 117 36.50 22.04 -40.81
N GLN A 118 36.14 20.99 -41.54
CA GLN A 118 35.09 21.04 -42.56
C GLN A 118 33.75 20.56 -41.96
N PRO A 119 32.61 21.27 -42.19
CA PRO A 119 31.30 20.90 -41.67
C PRO A 119 30.74 19.62 -42.31
N ILE A 120 30.01 18.80 -41.55
CA ILE A 120 29.36 17.58 -42.09
C ILE A 120 28.02 17.96 -42.74
N GLU A 121 27.80 17.54 -43.99
CA GLU A 121 26.58 17.83 -44.74
C GLU A 121 25.48 16.79 -44.50
N ALA A 122 24.22 17.13 -44.80
CA ALA A 122 23.07 16.25 -44.57
C ALA A 122 23.17 14.91 -45.34
N ASN A 123 23.65 14.96 -46.59
CA ASN A 123 23.85 13.80 -47.46
C ASN A 123 25.03 12.89 -47.04
N GLN A 124 25.89 13.37 -46.15
CA GLN A 124 27.04 12.66 -45.60
C GLN A 124 26.68 11.83 -44.36
N VAL A 125 25.43 11.93 -43.89
CA VAL A 125 24.93 11.27 -42.69
C VAL A 125 23.79 10.35 -43.06
N THR A 126 23.93 9.06 -42.76
CA THR A 126 22.82 8.10 -42.83
C THR A 126 22.41 7.71 -41.42
N ILE A 127 21.16 7.97 -41.06
CA ILE A 127 20.57 7.55 -39.79
C ILE A 127 19.57 6.41 -40.05
N THR A 128 19.66 5.35 -39.26
CA THR A 128 18.69 4.26 -39.23
C THR A 128 18.19 4.08 -37.81
N ILE A 129 16.89 4.31 -37.61
CA ILE A 129 16.23 4.04 -36.33
C ILE A 129 15.77 2.60 -36.31
N GLY A 130 16.08 1.91 -35.22
CA GLY A 130 15.86 0.49 -35.07
C GLY A 130 15.43 0.09 -33.66
N LYS A 131 15.44 -1.21 -33.42
CA LYS A 131 15.05 -1.87 -32.18
C LYS A 131 16.20 -2.74 -31.70
N TYR A 132 16.42 -2.77 -30.40
CA TYR A 132 17.34 -3.71 -29.76
C TYR A 132 16.52 -4.78 -29.02
N ILE A 133 16.39 -5.94 -29.65
CA ILE A 133 15.39 -6.97 -29.31
C ILE A 133 16.08 -8.15 -28.63
N PHE A 134 15.43 -8.74 -27.64
CA PHE A 134 15.85 -10.00 -27.04
C PHE A 134 15.23 -11.18 -27.79
N ASP A 135 16.07 -12.08 -28.29
CA ASP A 135 15.65 -13.37 -28.85
C ASP A 135 15.70 -14.42 -27.73
N ALA A 136 14.53 -14.91 -27.30
CA ALA A 136 14.42 -15.94 -26.27
C ALA A 136 14.81 -17.35 -26.76
N THR A 137 14.82 -17.60 -28.07
CA THR A 137 15.26 -18.89 -28.63
C THR A 137 16.79 -18.96 -28.64
N LYS A 138 17.45 -17.84 -28.90
CA LYS A 138 18.93 -17.73 -28.92
C LYS A 138 19.51 -17.15 -27.61
N SER A 139 18.67 -16.81 -26.64
CA SER A 139 18.99 -16.16 -25.36
C SER A 139 19.99 -15.00 -25.46
N ARG A 140 19.82 -14.13 -26.47
CA ARG A 140 20.70 -12.96 -26.71
C ARG A 140 19.97 -11.77 -27.31
N PHE A 141 20.54 -10.59 -27.16
CA PHE A 141 20.06 -9.38 -27.83
C PHE A 141 20.63 -9.23 -29.23
N PHE A 142 19.86 -8.64 -30.15
CA PHE A 142 20.27 -8.33 -31.52
C PHE A 142 19.71 -6.99 -32.01
N LYS A 143 20.36 -6.40 -33.02
CA LYS A 143 19.95 -5.14 -33.67
C LYS A 143 18.94 -5.43 -34.79
N TYR A 144 17.81 -4.72 -34.81
CA TYR A 144 16.78 -4.82 -35.84
C TYR A 144 16.49 -3.44 -36.46
N GLY A 145 16.55 -3.29 -37.77
CA GLY A 145 16.22 -2.05 -38.50
C GLY A 145 14.81 -2.08 -39.10
N SER A 146 14.30 -0.93 -39.56
CA SER A 146 13.04 -0.88 -40.31
C SER A 146 13.22 -1.36 -41.76
N ASP A 147 12.57 -2.47 -42.13
CA ASP A 147 12.19 -3.02 -43.45
C ASP A 147 13.06 -2.86 -44.72
N ALA A 148 14.30 -2.35 -44.66
CA ALA A 148 15.17 -2.29 -45.86
C ALA A 148 16.65 -2.63 -45.62
N VAL A 149 17.16 -2.62 -44.38
CA VAL A 149 18.56 -2.99 -44.09
C VAL A 149 18.67 -3.66 -42.72
N PRO A 150 18.87 -5.00 -42.64
CA PRO A 150 19.22 -5.65 -41.39
C PRO A 150 20.62 -5.20 -40.94
N LEU A 151 20.75 -4.65 -39.73
CA LEU A 151 22.05 -4.21 -39.19
C LEU A 151 22.96 -5.41 -38.81
N GLU A 152 22.39 -6.60 -38.61
CA GLU A 152 23.10 -7.89 -38.43
C GLU A 152 22.19 -9.02 -38.96
N ARG A 153 22.39 -9.49 -40.20
CA ARG A 153 21.60 -10.62 -40.77
C ARG A 153 22.29 -11.94 -40.49
N ASP A 154 22.13 -12.46 -39.28
CA ASP A 154 22.44 -13.86 -38.98
C ASP A 154 21.13 -14.62 -38.80
N GLN A 155 20.63 -15.19 -39.91
CA GLN A 155 19.31 -15.81 -40.10
C GLN A 155 18.54 -16.12 -38.80
N ILE A 156 17.68 -15.19 -38.36
CA ILE A 156 16.67 -15.41 -37.33
C ILE A 156 15.33 -15.49 -38.07
N THR A 157 14.71 -16.67 -38.10
CA THR A 157 13.42 -16.92 -38.75
C THR A 157 12.24 -16.22 -38.06
N ASP A 158 12.39 -15.82 -36.80
CA ASP A 158 11.29 -15.27 -35.98
C ASP A 158 11.42 -13.77 -35.68
N ALA A 159 12.55 -13.13 -35.98
CA ALA A 159 12.78 -11.72 -35.66
C ALA A 159 11.75 -10.79 -36.34
N ALA A 160 11.37 -11.10 -37.59
CA ALA A 160 10.38 -10.33 -38.33
C ALA A 160 8.95 -10.49 -37.78
N SER A 161 8.60 -11.63 -37.16
CA SER A 161 7.29 -11.85 -36.56
C SER A 161 7.17 -11.24 -35.16
N ILE A 162 8.28 -11.13 -34.41
CA ILE A 162 8.29 -10.55 -33.06
C ILE A 162 8.60 -9.05 -33.04
N ALA A 163 9.36 -8.52 -34.01
CA ALA A 163 9.75 -7.12 -34.08
C ALA A 163 8.59 -6.10 -34.03
N PRO A 164 7.38 -6.37 -34.55
CA PRO A 164 6.29 -5.40 -34.48
C PRO A 164 5.99 -4.98 -33.04
N THR A 165 6.10 -5.85 -32.04
CA THR A 165 5.66 -5.54 -30.66
C THR A 165 6.72 -4.82 -29.80
N TYR A 166 7.99 -4.80 -30.23
CA TYR A 166 9.10 -4.16 -29.51
C TYR A 166 9.21 -2.66 -29.78
N SER A 167 9.58 -1.91 -28.74
CA SER A 167 9.78 -0.45 -28.76
C SER A 167 11.01 -0.06 -29.57
N TRP A 168 10.95 1.10 -30.22
CA TRP A 168 12.13 1.69 -30.84
C TRP A 168 13.12 2.06 -29.74
N SER A 169 14.35 1.55 -29.85
CA SER A 169 15.34 1.64 -28.78
C SER A 169 16.78 1.75 -29.27
N LEU A 170 16.98 1.80 -30.60
CA LEU A 170 18.29 1.85 -31.24
C LEU A 170 18.32 2.99 -32.26
N ALA A 171 19.44 3.70 -32.31
CA ALA A 171 19.79 4.57 -33.41
C ALA A 171 21.17 4.19 -33.94
N HIS A 172 21.25 3.96 -35.24
CA HIS A 172 22.50 3.69 -35.95
C HIS A 172 22.82 4.88 -36.84
N ALA A 173 24.03 5.41 -36.71
CA ALA A 173 24.51 6.54 -37.47
C ALA A 173 25.74 6.13 -38.28
N ARG A 174 25.77 6.49 -39.55
CA ARG A 174 26.94 6.41 -40.42
C ARG A 174 27.30 7.80 -40.90
N VAL A 175 28.55 8.20 -40.68
CA VAL A 175 29.10 9.46 -41.18
C VAL A 175 30.15 9.14 -42.24
N THR A 176 29.98 9.67 -43.45
CA THR A 176 30.91 9.50 -44.57
C THR A 176 31.39 10.84 -45.08
N LYS A 177 32.70 11.03 -45.22
CA LYS A 177 33.26 12.28 -45.72
C LYS A 177 34.51 12.05 -46.56
N GLN A 178 34.63 12.83 -47.63
CA GLN A 178 35.85 12.95 -48.41
C GLN A 178 36.72 14.04 -47.78
N VAL A 179 37.92 13.67 -47.30
CA VAL A 179 38.87 14.62 -46.71
C VAL A 179 40.05 14.83 -47.64
N PRO A 180 40.58 16.07 -47.77
CA PRO A 180 41.75 16.30 -48.57
C PRO A 180 43.00 15.70 -47.90
N PRO A 181 43.87 14.97 -48.63
CA PRO A 181 45.17 14.58 -48.10
C PRO A 181 46.10 15.79 -48.01
N PHE A 182 47.14 15.68 -47.18
CA PHE A 182 48.11 16.75 -46.96
C PHE A 182 49.20 16.73 -48.04
N PHE A 183 50.01 15.67 -48.12
CA PHE A 183 51.12 15.54 -49.08
C PHE A 183 50.80 14.67 -50.29
N SER A 184 49.86 13.72 -50.18
CA SER A 184 49.49 12.80 -51.29
C SER A 184 48.89 13.52 -52.51
N ARG A 185 48.53 14.80 -52.35
CA ARG A 185 48.15 15.70 -53.46
C ARG A 185 49.26 15.83 -54.50
N VAL A 186 50.53 15.74 -54.09
CA VAL A 186 51.70 15.78 -55.00
C VAL A 186 51.69 14.60 -55.98
N PHE A 187 51.06 13.48 -55.61
CA PHE A 187 50.89 12.30 -56.46
C PHE A 187 49.51 12.24 -57.17
N GLY A 188 48.76 13.35 -57.18
CA GLY A 188 47.46 13.44 -57.84
C GLY A 188 46.26 12.94 -57.02
N VAL A 189 46.44 12.57 -55.74
CA VAL A 189 45.32 12.17 -54.86
C VAL A 189 44.63 13.43 -54.32
N THR A 190 43.39 13.67 -54.71
CA THR A 190 42.64 14.89 -54.34
C THR A 190 41.77 14.75 -53.09
N SER A 191 41.34 13.54 -52.75
CA SER A 191 40.54 13.23 -51.56
C SER A 191 40.70 11.78 -51.09
N ILE A 192 40.53 11.54 -49.79
CA ILE A 192 40.48 10.22 -49.17
C ILE A 192 39.12 10.03 -48.49
N PRO A 193 38.38 8.93 -48.75
CA PRO A 193 37.14 8.64 -48.07
C PRO A 193 37.39 8.21 -46.62
N VAL A 194 36.68 8.83 -45.70
CA VAL A 194 36.59 8.46 -44.29
C VAL A 194 35.14 8.09 -43.98
N SER A 195 34.94 6.94 -43.35
CA SER A 195 33.63 6.48 -42.88
C SER A 195 33.76 5.99 -41.46
N ALA A 196 32.76 6.32 -40.63
CA ALA A 196 32.58 5.79 -39.29
C ALA A 196 31.12 5.37 -39.09
N THR A 197 30.89 4.31 -38.31
CA THR A 197 29.56 3.84 -37.91
C THR A 197 29.49 3.77 -36.39
N ALA A 198 28.30 4.02 -35.86
CA ALA A 198 28.03 3.90 -34.44
C ALA A 198 26.59 3.44 -34.24
N ALA A 199 26.37 2.52 -33.31
CA ALA A 199 25.05 2.09 -32.87
C ALA A 199 24.88 2.40 -31.39
N ALA A 200 23.89 3.21 -31.04
CA ALA A 200 23.52 3.48 -29.66
C ALA A 200 22.18 2.84 -29.34
N VAL A 201 22.08 2.26 -28.15
CA VAL A 201 20.85 1.65 -27.65
C VAL A 201 20.49 2.11 -26.25
N HIS A 202 19.20 2.14 -25.95
CA HIS A 202 18.75 2.12 -24.56
C HIS A 202 19.12 0.78 -23.92
N ARG A 203 19.98 0.82 -22.89
CA ARG A 203 20.40 -0.38 -22.17
C ARG A 203 19.15 -1.09 -21.61
N PRO A 204 18.91 -2.36 -21.95
CA PRO A 204 17.77 -3.09 -21.44
C PRO A 204 17.95 -3.38 -19.95
N ARG A 205 16.92 -3.05 -19.15
CA ARG A 205 16.84 -3.45 -17.74
C ARG A 205 15.61 -4.30 -17.49
N ASP A 206 15.75 -5.31 -16.64
CA ASP A 206 14.63 -6.04 -16.07
C ASP A 206 14.48 -5.55 -14.63
N VAL A 207 13.36 -4.87 -14.38
CA VAL A 207 13.06 -4.19 -13.12
C VAL A 207 11.96 -4.95 -12.40
N ALA A 208 12.18 -5.31 -11.14
CA ALA A 208 11.14 -5.83 -10.27
C ALA A 208 10.85 -4.82 -9.16
N ILE A 209 9.66 -4.24 -9.19
CA ILE A 209 9.17 -3.32 -8.16
C ILE A 209 8.31 -4.13 -7.20
N VAL A 210 8.75 -4.18 -5.95
CA VAL A 210 8.08 -4.87 -4.85
C VAL A 210 7.43 -3.82 -3.93
N MET A 211 6.13 -3.95 -3.70
CA MET A 211 5.35 -3.05 -2.83
C MET A 211 4.72 -3.79 -1.67
N ASP A 212 4.82 -3.18 -0.50
CA ASP A 212 4.21 -3.63 0.74
C ASP A 212 2.70 -3.35 0.76
N PHE A 213 1.92 -4.40 1.00
CA PHE A 213 0.47 -4.35 1.20
C PHE A 213 0.09 -5.15 2.46
N SER A 214 1.00 -5.26 3.43
CA SER A 214 0.75 -5.84 4.75
C SER A 214 -0.15 -4.96 5.62
N THR A 215 -0.66 -5.48 6.73
CA THR A 215 -1.56 -4.73 7.63
C THR A 215 -0.94 -3.44 8.19
N SER A 216 0.37 -3.42 8.47
CA SER A 216 1.05 -2.26 9.04
C SER A 216 0.98 -1.03 8.14
N MET A 217 0.82 -1.23 6.82
CA MET A 217 0.55 -0.18 5.81
C MET A 217 -0.83 0.49 5.92
N SER A 218 -1.57 0.24 7.00
CA SER A 218 -2.87 0.87 7.29
C SER A 218 -3.10 1.23 8.76
N ASN A 219 -2.08 1.07 9.61
CA ASN A 219 -2.21 1.35 11.04
C ASN A 219 -2.57 2.83 11.30
N ASP A 220 -2.12 3.75 10.43
CA ASP A 220 -2.44 5.19 10.49
C ASP A 220 -3.89 5.52 10.12
N SER A 221 -4.66 4.50 9.76
CA SER A 221 -6.07 4.58 9.43
C SER A 221 -6.92 3.72 10.37
N MET A 222 -6.40 3.33 11.54
CA MET A 222 -7.13 2.56 12.55
C MET A 222 -7.68 3.46 13.66
N LEU A 223 -8.98 3.38 13.93
CA LEU A 223 -9.67 4.19 14.96
C LEU A 223 -9.40 3.69 16.39
N GLY A 224 -9.24 2.38 16.56
CA GLY A 224 -8.85 1.71 17.80
C GLY A 224 -7.58 0.89 17.62
N MET A 225 -6.84 0.65 18.71
CA MET A 225 -5.58 -0.09 18.67
C MET A 225 -5.76 -1.60 18.42
N GLY A 226 -4.68 -2.21 17.93
CA GLY A 226 -4.58 -3.51 17.26
C GLY A 226 -4.87 -4.73 18.14
N ARG A 227 -5.37 -5.78 17.47
CA ARG A 227 -5.64 -7.16 17.94
C ARG A 227 -4.51 -7.84 18.73
N TRP A 228 -3.27 -7.40 18.61
CA TRP A 228 -2.08 -8.06 19.17
C TRP A 228 -1.47 -7.34 20.39
N ALA A 229 -2.08 -6.24 20.86
CA ALA A 229 -1.71 -5.65 22.14
C ALA A 229 -2.18 -6.57 23.28
N ASN A 230 -1.34 -7.54 23.67
CA ASN A 230 -1.49 -8.22 24.95
C ASN A 230 -1.55 -7.15 26.06
N ASN A 231 -2.55 -7.23 26.94
CA ASN A 231 -2.93 -6.18 27.88
C ASN A 231 -1.89 -5.81 28.95
N THR A 232 -0.64 -6.29 28.84
CA THR A 232 0.34 -6.26 29.92
C THR A 232 1.48 -5.27 29.73
N ASN A 233 1.77 -4.75 28.53
CA ASN A 233 2.98 -3.92 28.33
C ASN A 233 2.84 -2.83 27.25
N LEU A 234 1.94 -1.87 27.42
CA LEU A 234 2.09 -0.57 26.75
C LEU A 234 3.09 0.28 27.55
N LEU A 235 4.28 0.47 27.01
CA LEU A 235 5.32 1.38 27.53
C LEU A 235 4.91 2.82 27.24
N GLU A 236 3.92 3.34 27.97
CA GLU A 236 3.94 4.75 28.33
C GLU A 236 4.87 4.88 29.54
N GLY A 237 5.58 6.01 29.69
CA GLY A 237 6.27 6.38 30.93
C GLY A 237 5.31 6.61 32.12
N VAL A 238 4.14 5.97 32.09
CA VAL A 238 3.06 5.99 33.07
C VAL A 238 2.53 4.55 33.08
N GLY A 239 2.65 3.86 34.21
CA GLY A 239 2.47 2.41 34.31
C GLY A 239 1.13 1.87 33.76
N GLN A 240 1.15 0.58 33.39
CA GLN A 240 0.03 -0.31 33.06
C GLN A 240 -1.28 0.39 32.65
N VAL A 241 -1.38 0.84 31.40
CA VAL A 241 -2.63 1.41 30.89
C VAL A 241 -3.41 0.31 30.16
N GLU A 242 -4.47 -0.15 30.81
CA GLU A 242 -5.51 -1.00 30.22
C GLU A 242 -5.97 -0.44 28.86
N ASN A 243 -6.39 -1.33 27.95
CA ASN A 243 -6.95 -1.12 26.61
C ASN A 243 -8.04 0.00 26.52
N ARG A 244 -7.64 1.27 26.69
CA ARG A 244 -8.49 2.46 26.88
C ARG A 244 -8.21 3.57 25.84
N PHE A 245 -7.46 3.30 24.78
CA PHE A 245 -7.01 4.34 23.86
C PHE A 245 -7.87 4.47 22.61
N CYS A 246 -8.30 5.72 22.34
CA CYS A 246 -8.92 6.16 21.11
C CYS A 246 -7.84 6.80 20.22
N ASN A 247 -7.79 6.44 18.94
CA ASN A 247 -6.85 7.03 17.97
C ASN A 247 -7.46 8.19 17.17
N ASN A 248 -8.57 8.77 17.63
CA ASN A 248 -9.30 9.83 16.94
C ASN A 248 -8.65 11.22 17.19
N PRO A 249 -8.15 11.92 16.17
CA PRO A 249 -7.69 13.30 16.31
C PRO A 249 -8.82 14.33 16.25
N ASP A 250 -10.05 13.95 15.91
CA ASP A 250 -11.16 14.89 15.73
C ASP A 250 -11.65 15.44 17.08
N PRO A 251 -11.55 16.76 17.34
CA PRO A 251 -12.02 17.35 18.60
C PRO A 251 -13.54 17.43 18.69
N ALA A 252 -14.26 17.25 17.57
CA ALA A 252 -15.71 17.27 17.49
C ALA A 252 -16.27 15.90 17.94
N VAL A 253 -16.49 15.77 19.24
CA VAL A 253 -17.01 14.57 19.89
C VAL A 253 -18.16 14.93 20.83
N PRO A 254 -19.08 13.99 21.11
CA PRO A 254 -20.04 14.15 22.22
C PRO A 254 -19.33 14.46 23.53
N ARG A 255 -19.89 15.36 24.34
CA ARG A 255 -19.38 15.75 25.68
C ARG A 255 -20.50 15.85 26.71
N PHE A 256 -21.53 15.02 26.56
CA PHE A 256 -22.70 14.95 27.43
C PHE A 256 -22.87 13.58 28.04
N GLY A 257 -23.57 13.50 29.17
CA GLY A 257 -23.72 12.23 29.90
C GLY A 257 -22.36 11.61 30.19
N HIS A 258 -22.19 10.34 29.86
CA HIS A 258 -20.94 9.62 30.11
C HIS A 258 -19.77 10.12 29.26
N TYR A 259 -20.04 10.78 28.12
CA TYR A 259 -19.01 11.39 27.28
C TYR A 259 -18.39 12.66 27.88
N SER A 260 -19.06 13.27 28.87
CA SER A 260 -18.54 14.46 29.57
C SER A 260 -17.35 14.15 30.48
N SER A 261 -17.12 12.88 30.81
CA SER A 261 -16.00 12.48 31.66
C SER A 261 -14.70 12.49 30.87
N PRO A 262 -13.62 13.13 31.37
CA PRO A 262 -12.30 13.07 30.75
C PRO A 262 -11.78 11.62 30.59
N ASP A 263 -12.20 10.72 31.49
CA ASP A 263 -11.82 9.31 31.47
C ASP A 263 -12.48 8.51 30.32
N ALA A 264 -13.51 9.08 29.65
CA ALA A 264 -14.07 8.47 28.46
C ALA A 264 -13.09 8.48 27.27
N ARG A 265 -12.09 9.39 27.27
CA ARG A 265 -10.99 9.45 26.29
C ARG A 265 -11.46 9.38 24.83
N MET A 266 -12.34 10.32 24.45
CA MET A 266 -12.96 10.38 23.11
C MET A 266 -12.06 10.97 22.01
N VAL A 267 -10.97 11.62 22.40
CA VAL A 267 -9.99 12.27 21.50
C VAL A 267 -8.59 11.88 21.97
N ILE A 268 -7.69 11.63 21.02
CA ILE A 268 -6.28 11.37 21.30
C ILE A 268 -5.61 12.64 21.84
N THR A 269 -4.72 12.49 22.83
CA THR A 269 -3.99 13.61 23.45
C THR A 269 -2.50 13.62 23.14
N HIS A 270 -2.01 12.68 22.33
CA HIS A 270 -0.59 12.50 22.02
C HIS A 270 -0.36 12.34 20.52
N SER A 271 0.87 12.56 20.06
CA SER A 271 1.21 12.60 18.63
C SER A 271 1.56 11.25 18.01
N ASN A 272 2.10 10.29 18.78
CA ASN A 272 2.47 8.97 18.29
C ASN A 272 1.94 7.90 19.24
N ILE A 273 1.23 6.89 18.72
CA ILE A 273 0.83 5.72 19.50
C ILE A 273 1.83 4.60 19.25
N ARG A 274 2.27 3.96 20.34
CA ARG A 274 3.18 2.83 20.32
C ARG A 274 2.49 1.62 20.94
N MET A 275 2.49 0.49 20.24
CA MET A 275 2.01 -0.78 20.78
C MET A 275 3.18 -1.72 20.98
N ALA A 276 3.45 -2.15 22.21
CA ALA A 276 4.39 -3.23 22.50
C ALA A 276 3.61 -4.54 22.65
N ASP A 277 3.82 -5.49 21.76
CA ASP A 277 3.39 -6.87 21.98
C ASP A 277 4.52 -7.62 22.70
N GLY A 278 4.54 -7.69 24.03
CA GLY A 278 5.44 -8.63 24.73
C GLY A 278 6.95 -8.32 24.71
N GLY A 279 7.37 -7.06 24.55
CA GLY A 279 8.77 -6.62 24.71
C GLY A 279 9.15 -5.43 23.82
N ALA A 280 10.31 -4.82 24.04
CA ALA A 280 10.81 -3.65 23.29
C ALA A 280 10.99 -3.91 21.77
N ASP A 281 11.14 -5.17 21.36
CA ASP A 281 11.39 -5.59 19.97
C ASP A 281 10.11 -5.78 19.14
N ARG A 282 8.93 -5.50 19.71
CA ARG A 282 7.62 -5.67 19.07
C ARG A 282 6.78 -4.39 19.09
N LEU A 283 7.45 -3.26 18.85
CA LEU A 283 6.83 -1.93 18.83
C LEU A 283 6.24 -1.62 17.45
N GLU A 284 4.92 -1.57 17.33
CA GLU A 284 4.23 -0.93 16.20
C GLU A 284 4.06 0.56 16.49
N GLU A 285 4.43 1.41 15.53
CA GLU A 285 4.25 2.86 15.61
C GLU A 285 3.19 3.28 14.60
N PHE A 286 2.21 4.09 15.05
CA PHE A 286 1.13 4.63 14.21
C PHE A 286 0.73 6.05 14.59
N MET A 287 0.30 6.81 13.57
CA MET A 287 -0.17 8.18 13.67
C MET A 287 -1.64 8.22 14.11
N ALA A 288 -2.11 9.41 14.45
CA ALA A 288 -3.53 9.65 14.63
C ALA A 288 -4.32 9.25 13.38
N CYS A 289 -5.51 8.66 13.56
CA CYS A 289 -6.28 8.15 12.43
C CYS A 289 -6.77 9.28 11.52
N ASN A 290 -7.02 8.98 10.24
CA ASN A 290 -7.52 9.94 9.26
C ASN A 290 -8.98 9.66 8.85
N TRP A 291 -9.86 9.22 9.75
CA TRP A 291 -11.23 8.86 9.34
C TRP A 291 -12.11 10.05 9.02
N THR A 292 -12.23 10.98 9.97
CA THR A 292 -13.22 12.05 9.94
C THR A 292 -12.64 13.41 9.59
N VAL A 293 -11.35 13.63 9.81
CA VAL A 293 -10.74 14.95 9.68
C VAL A 293 -9.28 14.86 9.23
N SER A 294 -8.86 15.89 8.50
CA SER A 294 -7.45 16.20 8.22
C SER A 294 -6.91 17.00 9.41
N HIS A 295 -5.85 16.50 10.06
CA HIS A 295 -5.38 17.07 11.32
C HIS A 295 -3.84 17.08 11.39
N PRO A 296 -3.19 18.06 12.07
CA PRO A 296 -1.74 18.07 12.20
C PRO A 296 -1.14 16.78 12.79
N LEU A 297 -1.83 16.14 13.73
CA LEU A 297 -1.42 14.84 14.32
C LEU A 297 -1.41 13.67 13.32
N ASN A 298 -2.11 13.80 12.19
CA ASN A 298 -2.08 12.84 11.09
C ASN A 298 -1.41 13.41 9.84
N ARG A 299 -0.63 14.51 9.97
CA ARG A 299 0.04 15.23 8.86
C ARG A 299 -0.91 15.78 7.81
N ASN A 300 -2.10 16.19 8.24
CA ASN A 300 -3.15 16.74 7.39
C ASN A 300 -3.56 15.79 6.25
N ARG A 301 -3.47 14.47 6.49
CA ARG A 301 -3.82 13.44 5.51
C ARG A 301 -5.30 13.48 5.15
N LYS A 302 -5.62 13.05 3.93
CA LYS A 302 -7.00 13.08 3.42
C LYS A 302 -7.94 12.22 4.29
N PRO A 303 -9.11 12.71 4.69
CA PRO A 303 -10.09 11.91 5.44
C PRO A 303 -10.60 10.70 4.67
N MET A 304 -10.69 9.52 5.31
CA MET A 304 -11.20 8.31 4.67
C MET A 304 -12.67 8.42 4.24
N LEU A 305 -13.49 9.15 4.98
CA LEU A 305 -14.91 9.37 4.66
C LEU A 305 -15.11 10.05 3.29
N GLU A 306 -14.14 10.83 2.82
CA GLU A 306 -14.16 11.46 1.49
C GLU A 306 -13.88 10.47 0.34
N GLY A 307 -13.55 9.21 0.65
CA GLY A 307 -13.38 8.14 -0.34
C GLY A 307 -14.69 7.49 -0.79
N PHE A 308 -15.82 7.85 -0.17
CA PHE A 308 -17.13 7.25 -0.43
C PHE A 308 -18.05 8.17 -1.21
N TYR A 309 -18.86 7.59 -2.11
CA TYR A 309 -19.73 8.31 -3.05
C TYR A 309 -21.16 7.76 -3.06
N ALA A 310 -22.14 8.66 -3.25
CA ALA A 310 -23.58 8.34 -3.29
C ALA A 310 -24.09 7.93 -4.70
N GLY A 311 -23.18 7.60 -5.62
CA GLY A 311 -23.49 7.31 -7.01
C GLY A 311 -22.25 7.01 -7.85
N PRO A 312 -22.41 6.54 -9.09
CA PRO A 312 -21.29 6.39 -10.03
C PRO A 312 -20.75 7.75 -10.47
N SER A 313 -19.46 7.82 -10.83
CA SER A 313 -18.92 8.96 -11.55
C SER A 313 -19.43 8.96 -13.00
N THR A 314 -19.81 10.12 -13.50
CA THR A 314 -20.15 10.32 -14.92
C THR A 314 -19.01 11.06 -15.62
N ALA A 315 -18.84 10.85 -16.92
CA ALA A 315 -17.78 11.54 -17.67
C ALA A 315 -17.95 13.06 -17.55
N GLY A 316 -16.99 13.74 -16.93
CA GLY A 316 -17.01 15.19 -16.73
C GLY A 316 -17.63 15.69 -15.43
N SER A 317 -18.08 14.83 -14.51
CA SER A 317 -18.55 15.25 -13.18
C SER A 317 -18.13 14.27 -12.08
N PRO A 318 -17.46 14.75 -11.00
CA PRO A 318 -17.13 13.90 -9.87
C PRO A 318 -18.41 13.42 -9.18
N ALA A 319 -18.42 12.16 -8.74
CA ALA A 319 -19.54 11.62 -8.00
C ALA A 319 -19.74 12.42 -6.69
N PRO A 320 -20.99 12.66 -6.26
CA PRO A 320 -21.24 13.33 -4.99
C PRO A 320 -20.74 12.47 -3.82
N LEU A 321 -20.11 13.11 -2.83
CA LEU A 321 -19.69 12.43 -1.60
C LEU A 321 -20.88 11.75 -0.92
N ALA A 322 -20.68 10.52 -0.47
CA ALA A 322 -21.68 9.71 0.23
C ALA A 322 -22.06 10.32 1.57
N PHE A 323 -21.05 10.76 2.32
CA PHE A 323 -21.21 11.24 3.68
C PHE A 323 -21.00 12.75 3.72
N ARG A 324 -21.87 13.43 4.45
CA ARG A 324 -21.77 14.87 4.70
C ARG A 324 -21.67 15.08 6.21
N ALA A 325 -20.69 15.85 6.64
CA ALA A 325 -20.61 16.26 8.03
C ALA A 325 -21.88 17.03 8.41
N TRP A 326 -22.47 16.66 9.53
CA TRP A 326 -23.40 17.53 10.24
C TRP A 326 -22.61 18.65 10.95
N GLY A 327 -23.32 19.55 11.64
CA GLY A 327 -22.66 20.64 12.37
C GLY A 327 -21.69 20.13 13.45
N GLU A 328 -20.81 21.02 13.93
CA GLU A 328 -19.92 20.78 15.08
C GLU A 328 -20.68 20.44 16.38
N GLY A 329 -21.98 20.69 16.40
CA GLY A 329 -22.80 20.63 17.60
C GLY A 329 -22.66 21.89 18.46
N ASN A 330 -23.39 21.93 19.56
CA ASN A 330 -23.26 22.95 20.60
C ASN A 330 -21.98 22.72 21.43
N ALA A 331 -21.83 23.45 22.56
CA ALA A 331 -20.66 23.31 23.44
C ALA A 331 -20.44 21.89 23.99
N GLU A 332 -21.45 21.03 23.91
CA GLU A 332 -21.40 19.63 24.34
C GLU A 332 -21.30 18.64 23.17
N GLY A 333 -21.12 19.13 21.95
CA GLY A 333 -21.01 18.31 20.74
C GLY A 333 -22.33 17.70 20.28
N ALA A 334 -23.49 18.15 20.78
CA ALA A 334 -24.78 17.67 20.29
C ALA A 334 -25.34 18.58 19.20
N VAL A 335 -25.88 18.00 18.13
CA VAL A 335 -26.47 18.72 17.00
C VAL A 335 -27.97 18.91 17.19
N ALA A 336 -28.69 17.88 17.65
CA ALA A 336 -30.13 17.90 17.90
C ALA A 336 -30.56 16.75 18.83
N GLY A 337 -31.85 16.73 19.19
CA GLY A 337 -32.49 15.66 19.96
C GLY A 337 -32.39 15.86 21.47
N ASP A 338 -32.16 14.77 22.19
CA ASP A 338 -32.31 14.67 23.64
C ASP A 338 -31.01 14.75 24.41
N ARG A 339 -31.10 15.21 25.67
CA ARG A 339 -30.00 15.20 26.65
C ARG A 339 -30.24 14.09 27.68
N PRO A 340 -29.16 13.43 28.16
CA PRO A 340 -29.24 12.62 29.38
C PRO A 340 -29.69 13.47 30.59
N LEU A 341 -30.37 12.83 31.54
CA LEU A 341 -30.84 13.51 32.75
C LEU A 341 -29.69 14.02 33.63
N MET A 342 -29.92 15.17 34.24
CA MET A 342 -29.08 15.70 35.33
C MET A 342 -29.52 15.10 36.67
N ARG A 343 -28.62 15.12 37.65
CA ARG A 343 -28.93 14.75 39.04
C ARG A 343 -29.93 15.73 39.65
N ALA A 344 -30.78 15.25 40.55
CA ALA A 344 -31.81 16.05 41.21
C ALA A 344 -31.30 17.27 42.01
N ILE A 345 -29.99 17.31 42.36
CA ILE A 345 -29.40 18.28 43.30
C ILE A 345 -28.53 19.35 42.61
N GLY A 346 -28.29 19.28 41.28
CA GLY A 346 -27.37 20.20 40.59
C GLY A 346 -28.02 21.49 40.07
N THR A 347 -27.55 22.66 40.53
CA THR A 347 -28.06 24.00 40.11
C THR A 347 -27.13 24.80 39.18
N THR A 348 -25.98 24.26 38.75
CA THR A 348 -25.03 24.93 37.83
C THR A 348 -24.58 24.00 36.68
N PRO A 349 -24.22 24.50 35.47
CA PRO A 349 -24.07 23.64 34.29
C PRO A 349 -22.73 22.91 34.15
N ASN A 350 -22.80 21.70 33.59
CA ASN A 350 -21.85 20.99 32.72
C ASN A 350 -20.53 20.41 33.29
N SER A 351 -20.61 19.54 34.32
CA SER A 351 -19.53 18.59 34.65
C SER A 351 -20.02 17.13 34.76
N ASP A 352 -19.11 16.16 34.64
CA ASP A 352 -19.42 14.71 34.68
C ASP A 352 -20.07 14.24 35.99
N THR A 353 -19.79 14.95 37.08
CA THR A 353 -20.42 14.75 38.40
C THR A 353 -21.89 15.18 38.46
N GLN A 354 -22.41 15.89 37.45
CA GLN A 354 -23.77 16.47 37.47
C GLN A 354 -24.79 15.68 36.66
N PHE A 355 -24.36 14.86 35.70
CA PHE A 355 -25.28 13.95 35.01
C PHE A 355 -25.63 12.75 35.90
N ALA A 356 -26.85 12.24 35.74
CA ALA A 356 -27.33 11.08 36.48
C ALA A 356 -26.82 9.78 35.84
N GLN A 357 -26.17 8.94 36.64
CA GLN A 357 -25.74 7.61 36.21
C GLN A 357 -26.89 6.59 36.30
N THR A 358 -27.87 6.85 37.17
CA THR A 358 -29.02 5.99 37.42
C THR A 358 -30.30 6.80 37.48
N ALA A 359 -31.46 6.19 37.25
CA ALA A 359 -32.74 6.88 37.35
C ALA A 359 -32.99 7.38 38.78
N GLN A 360 -32.55 6.62 39.79
CA GLN A 360 -32.61 7.01 41.19
C GLN A 360 -31.83 8.31 41.46
N GLN A 361 -30.66 8.50 40.84
CA GLN A 361 -29.90 9.75 40.98
C GLN A 361 -30.59 10.94 40.30
N ALA A 362 -31.29 10.71 39.18
CA ALA A 362 -32.03 11.76 38.48
C ALA A 362 -33.28 12.21 39.24
N LEU A 363 -33.96 11.26 39.90
CA LEU A 363 -35.26 11.46 40.54
C LEU A 363 -35.15 11.75 42.06
N GLY A 364 -34.04 11.37 42.69
CA GLY A 364 -33.82 11.51 44.12
C GLY A 364 -34.71 10.59 44.97
N ALA A 365 -34.43 10.55 46.29
CA ALA A 365 -35.16 9.70 47.22
C ALA A 365 -36.64 10.10 47.41
N THR A 366 -37.00 11.36 47.09
CA THR A 366 -38.35 11.89 47.25
C THR A 366 -39.33 11.34 46.21
N LEU A 367 -38.88 11.08 44.97
CA LEU A 367 -39.71 10.51 43.89
C LEU A 367 -39.53 9.01 43.74
N ILE A 368 -38.36 8.48 44.11
CA ILE A 368 -38.09 7.04 44.16
C ILE A 368 -37.55 6.69 45.56
N PRO A 369 -38.43 6.26 46.48
CA PRO A 369 -38.01 5.84 47.82
C PRO A 369 -37.19 4.54 47.80
N HIS A 370 -37.41 3.67 46.82
CA HIS A 370 -36.71 2.39 46.68
C HIS A 370 -36.45 2.06 45.19
N PRO A 371 -35.24 1.62 44.80
CA PRO A 371 -34.87 1.42 43.38
C PRO A 371 -35.72 0.40 42.61
N MET A 372 -36.37 -0.53 43.32
CA MET A 372 -37.20 -1.59 42.73
C MET A 372 -38.70 -1.35 42.88
N ARG A 373 -39.12 -0.20 43.43
CA ARG A 373 -40.54 0.13 43.61
C ARG A 373 -41.01 1.02 42.46
N PHE A 374 -42.13 0.66 41.84
CA PHE A 374 -42.70 1.42 40.72
C PHE A 374 -43.09 2.84 41.13
N ALA A 375 -42.69 3.81 40.30
CA ALA A 375 -42.96 5.23 40.50
C ALA A 375 -43.96 5.72 39.43
N PRO A 376 -45.27 5.78 39.73
CA PRO A 376 -46.32 6.00 38.71
C PRO A 376 -46.14 7.27 37.87
N ALA A 377 -45.69 8.38 38.49
CA ALA A 377 -45.49 9.65 37.79
C ALA A 377 -44.32 9.58 36.78
N TRP A 378 -43.22 8.92 37.16
CA TRP A 378 -42.08 8.68 36.28
C TRP A 378 -42.46 7.73 35.15
N GLU A 379 -43.15 6.64 35.45
CA GLU A 379 -43.52 5.63 34.46
C GLU A 379 -44.51 6.16 33.41
N ALA A 380 -45.39 7.09 33.79
CA ALA A 380 -46.34 7.73 32.88
C ALA A 380 -45.71 8.82 32.01
N ASN A 381 -44.78 9.62 32.55
CA ASN A 381 -44.30 10.85 31.90
C ASN A 381 -42.84 10.79 31.45
N GLY A 382 -42.03 9.90 32.03
CA GLY A 382 -40.61 9.75 31.72
C GLY A 382 -39.86 11.08 31.80
N TYR A 383 -39.06 11.34 30.78
CA TYR A 383 -38.28 12.58 30.66
C TYR A 383 -39.14 13.84 30.61
N ASP A 384 -40.43 13.74 30.24
CA ASP A 384 -41.35 14.88 30.21
C ASP A 384 -41.98 15.17 31.60
N LEU A 385 -41.58 14.45 32.66
CA LEU A 385 -42.02 14.72 34.02
C LEU A 385 -41.45 16.07 34.49
N PRO A 386 -42.27 17.06 34.90
CA PRO A 386 -41.76 18.38 35.30
C PRO A 386 -40.80 18.36 36.51
N ALA A 387 -40.85 17.29 37.31
CA ALA A 387 -40.02 17.12 38.50
C ALA A 387 -38.60 16.60 38.21
N VAL A 388 -38.29 16.18 36.97
CA VAL A 388 -36.91 15.83 36.58
C VAL A 388 -36.23 17.02 35.91
N ASN A 389 -34.92 17.17 36.13
CA ASN A 389 -34.10 18.20 35.48
C ASN A 389 -33.71 17.75 34.05
N TYR A 390 -34.73 17.54 33.22
CA TYR A 390 -34.58 17.27 31.80
C TYR A 390 -34.56 18.59 31.02
N ARG A 391 -33.60 18.70 30.10
CA ARG A 391 -33.44 19.83 29.19
C ARG A 391 -33.15 19.24 27.82
N PRO A 392 -34.04 19.28 26.82
CA PRO A 392 -33.70 18.81 25.47
C PRO A 392 -32.63 19.68 24.81
N TYR A 393 -31.92 19.16 23.81
CA TYR A 393 -31.10 20.01 22.92
C TYR A 393 -31.97 20.76 21.92
N SER A 394 -33.05 20.13 21.46
CA SER A 394 -34.03 20.71 20.56
C SER A 394 -35.42 20.10 20.81
N GLY A 395 -36.47 20.90 20.61
CA GLY A 395 -37.86 20.49 20.89
C GLY A 395 -38.27 20.76 22.34
N THR A 396 -39.51 20.41 22.67
CA THR A 396 -40.11 20.66 23.99
C THR A 396 -40.44 19.38 24.76
N ARG A 397 -40.22 18.22 24.15
CA ARG A 397 -40.51 16.89 24.71
C ARG A 397 -39.44 15.90 24.26
N PHE A 398 -39.30 14.81 24.99
CA PHE A 398 -38.40 13.72 24.68
C PHE A 398 -38.71 13.08 23.32
N GLN A 399 -37.68 12.90 22.49
CA GLN A 399 -37.83 12.42 21.12
C GLN A 399 -37.33 10.97 20.94
N GLY A 400 -36.52 10.46 21.86
CA GLY A 400 -35.92 9.12 21.83
C GLY A 400 -34.63 9.02 21.01
N PHE A 401 -33.95 10.12 20.72
CA PHE A 401 -32.67 10.11 20.00
C PHE A 401 -31.79 11.32 20.32
N THR A 402 -30.49 11.19 20.09
CA THR A 402 -29.54 12.32 20.09
C THR A 402 -28.74 12.30 18.80
N GLU A 403 -28.60 13.45 18.14
CA GLU A 403 -27.72 13.65 16.99
C GLU A 403 -26.35 14.17 17.45
N GLY A 404 -25.29 13.46 17.07
CA GLY A 404 -23.91 13.77 17.42
C GLY A 404 -23.24 14.69 16.40
N PRO A 405 -22.02 15.14 16.69
CA PRO A 405 -21.34 16.12 15.85
C PRO A 405 -20.80 15.44 14.58
N ARG A 406 -20.68 16.23 13.50
CA ARG A 406 -20.08 15.80 12.22
C ARG A 406 -20.59 14.45 11.69
N TYR A 407 -19.82 13.38 11.91
CA TYR A 407 -20.03 12.04 11.32
C TYR A 407 -20.47 10.97 12.31
N TYR A 408 -20.81 11.36 13.55
CA TYR A 408 -21.38 10.44 14.54
C TYR A 408 -22.77 9.92 14.13
N GLY A 409 -23.52 10.73 13.39
CA GLY A 409 -24.91 10.43 13.06
C GLY A 409 -25.79 10.51 14.31
N LYS A 410 -26.68 9.53 14.51
CA LYS A 410 -27.63 9.53 15.62
C LYS A 410 -27.53 8.30 16.50
N THR A 411 -27.86 8.45 17.77
CA THR A 411 -27.95 7.34 18.74
C THR A 411 -29.31 7.32 19.41
N PHE A 412 -29.81 6.11 19.72
CA PHE A 412 -30.93 5.92 20.63
C PHE A 412 -30.46 5.59 22.06
N PHE A 413 -29.15 5.43 22.28
CA PHE A 413 -28.63 5.05 23.59
C PHE A 413 -28.59 6.27 24.52
N ILE A 414 -29.64 6.39 25.32
CA ILE A 414 -29.75 7.39 26.37
C ILE A 414 -29.96 6.63 27.69
N TRP A 415 -29.16 6.99 28.69
CA TRP A 415 -29.24 6.40 30.02
C TRP A 415 -29.32 7.50 31.09
N PRO A 416 -30.23 7.38 32.08
CA PRO A 416 -31.22 6.32 32.26
C PRO A 416 -32.27 6.26 31.13
N PRO A 417 -32.80 5.10 30.75
CA PRO A 417 -33.77 5.00 29.66
C PRO A 417 -35.11 5.64 30.06
N ASP A 418 -35.83 6.21 29.10
CA ASP A 418 -37.22 6.64 29.33
C ASP A 418 -38.10 5.40 29.57
N PRO A 419 -38.97 5.37 30.59
CA PRO A 419 -39.77 4.19 30.92
C PRO A 419 -40.96 3.95 29.98
N ARG A 420 -41.37 4.95 29.20
CA ARG A 420 -42.57 4.87 28.35
C ARG A 420 -42.30 3.91 27.18
N PRO A 421 -43.21 2.97 26.86
CA PRO A 421 -42.96 1.92 25.86
C PRO A 421 -42.48 2.42 24.49
N GLN A 422 -42.98 3.57 24.04
CA GLN A 422 -42.64 4.18 22.75
C GLN A 422 -41.29 4.91 22.73
N PHE A 423 -40.65 5.09 23.89
CA PHE A 423 -39.39 5.83 24.05
C PHE A 423 -38.29 5.00 24.73
N ASP A 424 -38.65 3.92 25.44
CA ASP A 424 -37.68 2.96 25.97
C ASP A 424 -37.01 2.20 24.83
N TRP A 425 -35.77 2.58 24.50
CA TRP A 425 -35.01 1.97 23.41
C TRP A 425 -34.84 0.45 23.60
N ARG A 426 -34.83 -0.06 24.84
CA ARG A 426 -34.71 -1.49 25.10
C ARG A 426 -35.96 -2.23 24.63
N ARG A 427 -37.13 -1.67 24.91
CA ARG A 427 -38.45 -2.23 24.53
C ARG A 427 -38.71 -2.08 23.04
N ARG A 428 -38.23 -1.01 22.42
CA ARG A 428 -38.40 -0.75 20.98
C ARG A 428 -37.51 -1.66 20.13
N PHE A 429 -36.22 -1.72 20.45
CA PHE A 429 -35.21 -2.30 19.57
C PHE A 429 -34.81 -3.73 19.94
N PHE A 430 -35.31 -4.26 21.06
CA PHE A 430 -35.05 -5.63 21.49
C PHE A 430 -36.33 -6.33 21.95
N LEU A 431 -36.38 -7.63 21.72
CA LEU A 431 -37.51 -8.49 22.05
C LEU A 431 -37.05 -9.59 23.01
N GLN A 432 -37.92 -9.95 23.95
CA GLN A 432 -37.76 -11.10 24.83
C GLN A 432 -38.87 -12.11 24.54
N LEU A 433 -38.62 -13.40 24.78
CA LEU A 433 -39.66 -14.40 24.71
C LEU A 433 -40.55 -14.32 25.95
N ASP A 434 -41.85 -14.09 25.76
CA ASP A 434 -42.84 -14.35 26.79
C ASP A 434 -43.11 -15.86 26.84
N ARG A 435 -42.77 -16.49 27.96
CA ARG A 435 -42.90 -17.95 28.14
C ARG A 435 -44.34 -18.41 28.33
N LEU A 436 -45.25 -17.52 28.69
CA LEU A 436 -46.66 -17.87 28.88
C LEU A 436 -47.40 -17.97 27.55
N THR A 437 -47.14 -17.02 26.65
CA THR A 437 -47.76 -16.95 25.32
C THR A 437 -46.91 -17.57 24.23
N ASN A 438 -45.64 -17.87 24.51
CA ASN A 438 -44.63 -18.30 23.55
C ASN A 438 -44.47 -17.32 22.37
N THR A 439 -44.62 -16.02 22.64
CA THR A 439 -44.49 -14.95 21.65
C THR A 439 -43.35 -14.00 21.99
N TRP A 440 -42.74 -13.41 20.97
CA TRP A 440 -41.72 -12.39 21.15
C TRP A 440 -42.36 -11.04 21.43
N VAL A 441 -42.07 -10.48 22.60
CA VAL A 441 -42.64 -9.22 23.11
C VAL A 441 -41.53 -8.21 23.39
N PRO A 442 -41.85 -6.90 23.45
CA PRO A 442 -40.89 -5.88 23.86
C PRO A 442 -40.11 -6.25 25.13
N LEU A 443 -38.78 -6.10 25.09
CA LEU A 443 -37.92 -6.50 26.20
C LEU A 443 -38.08 -5.59 27.41
N THR A 444 -38.45 -6.17 28.56
CA THR A 444 -38.69 -5.46 29.83
C THR A 444 -37.72 -5.87 30.93
N ASN A 445 -36.78 -6.76 30.64
CA ASN A 445 -35.81 -7.25 31.62
C ASN A 445 -34.38 -6.89 31.21
N THR A 446 -33.82 -5.86 31.86
CA THR A 446 -32.45 -5.37 31.61
C THR A 446 -31.38 -6.45 31.76
N ALA A 447 -31.57 -7.44 32.63
CA ALA A 447 -30.61 -8.54 32.83
C ALA A 447 -30.47 -9.48 31.61
N LEU A 448 -31.39 -9.41 30.65
CA LEU A 448 -31.27 -10.10 29.36
C LEU A 448 -30.33 -9.36 28.39
N LEU A 449 -30.26 -8.03 28.49
CA LEU A 449 -29.39 -7.18 27.65
C LEU A 449 -28.00 -6.99 28.25
N PHE A 450 -27.87 -6.96 29.57
CA PHE A 450 -26.61 -6.73 30.26
C PHE A 450 -26.26 -7.87 31.22
N ASP A 451 -24.97 -8.17 31.35
CA ASP A 451 -24.48 -9.12 32.34
C ASP A 451 -24.26 -8.47 33.71
N SER A 452 -23.95 -9.29 34.71
CA SER A 452 -23.69 -8.81 36.08
C SER A 452 -22.50 -7.85 36.17
N ARG A 453 -21.64 -7.81 35.15
CA ARG A 453 -20.50 -6.88 35.00
C ARG A 453 -20.89 -5.64 34.21
N GLY A 454 -22.17 -5.45 33.90
CA GLY A 454 -22.69 -4.33 33.12
C GLY A 454 -22.34 -4.36 31.64
N GLN A 455 -21.74 -5.43 31.11
CA GLN A 455 -21.41 -5.55 29.69
C GLN A 455 -22.66 -5.94 28.90
N PHE A 456 -22.75 -5.45 27.66
CA PHE A 456 -23.83 -5.84 26.76
C PHE A 456 -23.68 -7.33 26.38
N ARG A 457 -24.76 -8.12 26.48
CA ARG A 457 -24.78 -9.57 26.21
C ARG A 457 -24.96 -9.86 24.72
N SER A 458 -24.53 -11.02 24.25
CA SER A 458 -24.99 -11.52 22.93
C SER A 458 -26.45 -11.96 22.99
N PRO A 459 -27.16 -11.94 21.84
CA PRO A 459 -28.51 -12.48 21.74
C PRO A 459 -28.63 -13.96 22.14
N HIS A 460 -27.63 -14.79 21.80
CA HIS A 460 -27.67 -16.24 21.96
C HIS A 460 -26.30 -16.82 22.31
N TYR A 461 -26.27 -17.95 23.04
CA TYR A 461 -25.05 -18.68 23.40
C TYR A 461 -25.23 -20.20 23.18
N ARG A 462 -24.38 -20.86 22.38
CA ARG A 462 -24.48 -22.31 22.12
C ARG A 462 -23.31 -23.05 22.78
N GLY A 463 -23.60 -24.08 23.57
CA GLY A 463 -22.66 -24.74 24.49
C GLY A 463 -21.57 -25.64 23.88
N ASN A 464 -21.15 -25.43 22.64
CA ASN A 464 -20.01 -26.15 22.03
C ASN A 464 -18.78 -25.26 21.77
N ASP A 465 -18.78 -24.04 22.27
CA ASP A 465 -17.61 -23.14 22.30
C ASP A 465 -16.67 -23.66 23.40
N GLY A 466 -15.96 -24.77 23.11
CA GLY A 466 -15.28 -25.60 24.10
C GLY A 466 -14.52 -24.80 25.16
N ALA A 467 -14.76 -25.06 26.44
CA ALA A 467 -14.05 -24.57 27.64
C ALA A 467 -13.82 -23.04 27.82
N TRP A 468 -13.96 -22.18 26.80
CA TRP A 468 -13.55 -20.77 26.84
C TRP A 468 -14.64 -19.80 27.33
N ASN A 469 -15.87 -20.27 27.62
CA ASN A 469 -17.02 -19.43 28.03
C ASN A 469 -18.15 -20.28 28.66
N ALA A 470 -17.86 -21.01 29.74
CA ALA A 470 -18.92 -21.70 30.47
C ALA A 470 -19.74 -20.69 31.30
N LEU A 471 -20.90 -20.26 30.80
CA LEU A 471 -21.91 -19.59 31.63
C LEU A 471 -22.28 -20.53 32.79
N THR A 472 -22.47 -19.98 33.99
CA THR A 472 -22.88 -20.77 35.15
C THR A 472 -24.29 -21.32 34.96
N ALA A 473 -24.65 -22.42 35.64
CA ALA A 473 -26.02 -22.96 35.61
C ALA A 473 -27.09 -21.92 36.00
N GLU A 474 -26.72 -20.95 36.85
CA GLU A 474 -27.55 -19.82 37.23
C GLU A 474 -27.73 -18.80 36.10
N GLU A 475 -26.67 -18.50 35.33
CA GLU A 475 -26.76 -17.66 34.14
C GLU A 475 -27.59 -18.32 33.03
N TRP A 476 -27.56 -19.65 32.94
CA TRP A 476 -28.40 -20.42 32.01
C TRP A 476 -29.89 -20.35 32.33
N ALA A 477 -30.27 -20.32 33.61
CA ALA A 477 -31.66 -20.19 34.03
C ALA A 477 -32.30 -18.86 33.57
N LEU A 478 -31.48 -17.86 33.24
CA LEU A 478 -31.90 -16.51 32.84
C LEU A 478 -32.25 -16.36 31.35
N ALA A 479 -31.94 -17.33 30.48
CA ALA A 479 -32.23 -17.21 29.04
C ALA A 479 -33.75 -17.09 28.78
N SER A 480 -34.20 -16.14 27.97
CA SER A 480 -35.64 -15.97 27.70
C SER A 480 -36.26 -17.23 27.06
N ASN A 481 -35.54 -17.83 26.10
CA ASN A 481 -35.82 -19.14 25.52
C ASN A 481 -34.77 -20.17 25.99
N PRO A 482 -35.11 -21.09 26.90
CA PRO A 482 -34.17 -22.10 27.39
C PRO A 482 -33.88 -23.22 26.38
N THR A 483 -34.79 -23.48 25.44
CA THR A 483 -34.65 -24.52 24.40
C THR A 483 -33.63 -24.11 23.35
N ASP A 484 -33.77 -22.89 22.82
CA ASP A 484 -32.85 -22.31 21.85
C ASP A 484 -31.76 -21.47 22.51
N ARG A 485 -31.67 -21.44 23.85
CA ARG A 485 -30.61 -20.72 24.61
C ARG A 485 -30.46 -19.25 24.18
N GLU A 486 -31.58 -18.56 23.96
CA GLU A 486 -31.65 -17.19 23.42
C GLU A 486 -32.09 -16.21 24.53
N PHE A 487 -31.27 -15.19 24.80
CA PHE A 487 -31.54 -14.15 25.81
C PHE A 487 -32.50 -13.09 25.29
N TYR A 488 -32.32 -12.65 24.05
CA TYR A 488 -33.15 -11.64 23.39
C TYR A 488 -33.01 -11.74 21.87
N ARG A 489 -33.91 -11.09 21.14
CA ARG A 489 -33.80 -10.86 19.69
C ARG A 489 -33.68 -9.37 19.39
N ILE A 490 -32.92 -9.04 18.34
CA ILE A 490 -32.83 -7.68 17.81
C ILE A 490 -34.08 -7.41 16.97
N ASN A 491 -34.73 -6.28 17.19
CA ASN A 491 -35.88 -5.83 16.40
C ASN A 491 -35.39 -4.97 15.22
N TYR A 492 -34.84 -5.62 14.19
CA TYR A 492 -34.34 -4.95 12.98
C TYR A 492 -35.41 -4.11 12.27
N GLN A 493 -36.67 -4.55 12.29
CA GLN A 493 -37.78 -3.76 11.74
C GLN A 493 -37.84 -2.38 12.39
N ALA A 494 -37.84 -2.31 13.72
CA ALA A 494 -37.91 -1.04 14.44
C ALA A 494 -36.64 -0.20 14.24
N ILE A 495 -35.46 -0.82 14.22
CA ILE A 495 -34.19 -0.12 13.99
C ILE A 495 -34.16 0.50 12.59
N LEU A 496 -34.56 -0.24 11.55
CA LEU A 496 -34.59 0.29 10.18
C LEU A 496 -35.59 1.43 10.02
N ALA A 497 -36.79 1.31 10.60
CA ALA A 497 -37.80 2.37 10.59
C ALA A 497 -37.27 3.64 11.28
N TRP A 498 -36.57 3.49 12.40
CA TRP A 498 -35.93 4.58 13.13
C TRP A 498 -34.78 5.22 12.35
N ILE A 499 -33.89 4.43 11.73
CA ILE A 499 -32.80 4.94 10.89
C ILE A 499 -33.36 5.77 9.72
N ARG A 500 -34.36 5.22 9.01
CA ARG A 500 -35.00 5.85 7.85
C ARG A 500 -35.87 7.06 8.21
N ASN A 501 -36.19 7.24 9.49
CA ASN A 501 -37.12 8.25 9.97
C ASN A 501 -38.54 8.07 9.38
N ASP A 502 -38.99 6.82 9.28
CA ASP A 502 -40.31 6.51 8.72
C ASP A 502 -41.45 7.05 9.61
N ASP A 503 -41.19 7.33 10.90
CA ASP A 503 -42.14 7.94 11.85
C ASP A 503 -42.14 9.48 11.83
N GLY A 504 -41.22 10.10 11.08
CA GLY A 504 -41.05 11.55 11.03
C GLY A 504 -40.52 12.19 12.33
N GLN A 505 -40.19 11.38 13.35
CA GLN A 505 -39.80 11.84 14.69
C GLN A 505 -38.39 11.39 15.10
N SER A 506 -37.77 10.48 14.36
CA SER A 506 -36.48 9.84 14.70
C SER A 506 -35.23 10.60 14.22
N GLY A 507 -35.35 11.89 13.92
CA GLY A 507 -34.23 12.72 13.44
C GLY A 507 -33.78 12.36 12.01
N ARG A 508 -32.70 12.98 11.54
CA ARG A 508 -32.22 12.84 10.17
C ARG A 508 -31.70 11.42 9.90
N ASN A 509 -31.83 10.94 8.67
CA ASN A 509 -31.13 9.73 8.23
C ASN A 509 -29.66 10.09 7.90
N PRO A 510 -28.67 9.53 8.61
CA PRO A 510 -27.26 9.87 8.41
C PRO A 510 -26.61 9.15 7.22
N PHE A 511 -27.34 8.25 6.55
CA PHE A 511 -26.80 7.42 5.47
C PHE A 511 -27.38 7.82 4.10
N PRO A 512 -26.57 7.76 3.03
CA PRO A 512 -27.06 7.97 1.68
C PRO A 512 -27.98 6.82 1.23
N ASN A 513 -28.70 7.02 0.13
CA ASN A 513 -29.51 5.96 -0.48
C ASN A 513 -28.65 4.85 -1.13
N GLU A 514 -27.45 5.21 -1.58
CA GLU A 514 -26.48 4.32 -2.19
C GLU A 514 -25.08 4.63 -1.63
N LEU A 515 -24.26 3.60 -1.41
CA LEU A 515 -22.89 3.74 -0.94
C LEU A 515 -21.92 2.98 -1.84
N ARG A 516 -20.93 3.70 -2.36
CA ARG A 516 -19.83 3.15 -3.17
C ARG A 516 -18.48 3.69 -2.73
N ALA A 517 -17.42 2.93 -3.02
CA ALA A 517 -16.05 3.44 -3.04
C ALA A 517 -15.30 2.84 -4.24
N GLY A 518 -14.68 3.70 -5.05
CA GLY A 518 -14.11 3.30 -6.34
C GLY A 518 -15.14 2.58 -7.22
N ARG A 519 -14.86 1.33 -7.58
CA ARG A 519 -15.78 0.48 -8.37
C ARG A 519 -16.61 -0.50 -7.52
N ILE A 520 -16.50 -0.43 -6.19
CA ILE A 520 -17.21 -1.33 -5.27
C ILE A 520 -18.55 -0.70 -4.86
N LEU A 521 -19.63 -1.44 -5.02
CA LEU A 521 -20.96 -1.13 -4.47
C LEU A 521 -21.15 -1.86 -3.15
N TYR A 522 -21.43 -1.12 -2.08
CA TYR A 522 -21.71 -1.67 -0.75
C TYR A 522 -23.21 -1.90 -0.52
N TYR A 523 -24.04 -0.95 -0.94
CA TYR A 523 -25.50 -1.11 -1.03
C TYR A 523 -26.06 -0.04 -1.96
N ASN A 524 -27.22 -0.30 -2.56
CA ASN A 524 -27.95 0.68 -3.39
C ASN A 524 -29.35 1.02 -2.84
N ALA A 525 -29.73 0.43 -1.71
CA ALA A 525 -30.94 0.80 -0.98
C ALA A 525 -30.83 0.41 0.50
N ILE A 526 -31.52 1.16 1.36
CA ILE A 526 -31.81 0.76 2.73
C ILE A 526 -33.06 -0.14 2.71
N PRO A 527 -33.01 -1.39 3.23
CA PRO A 527 -34.16 -2.28 3.25
C PRO A 527 -35.39 -1.63 3.87
N THR A 528 -36.56 -1.86 3.28
CA THR A 528 -37.84 -1.40 3.82
C THR A 528 -38.22 -2.25 5.04
N PRO A 529 -38.58 -1.64 6.19
CA PRO A 529 -39.01 -2.39 7.37
C PRO A 529 -40.23 -3.27 7.07
N SER A 530 -40.23 -4.52 7.55
CA SER A 530 -41.41 -5.39 7.53
C SER A 530 -41.41 -6.33 8.74
N PRO A 531 -42.59 -6.82 9.20
CA PRO A 531 -42.64 -7.78 10.31
C PRO A 531 -41.84 -9.06 10.09
N ALA A 532 -41.74 -9.51 8.83
CA ALA A 532 -41.01 -10.72 8.47
C ALA A 532 -39.48 -10.58 8.58
N ILE A 533 -38.94 -9.35 8.52
CA ILE A 533 -37.50 -9.11 8.42
C ILE A 533 -36.73 -9.64 9.62
N ASN A 534 -37.35 -9.59 10.81
CA ASN A 534 -36.72 -10.04 12.05
C ASN A 534 -36.42 -11.55 11.99
N GLU A 535 -37.37 -12.37 11.55
CA GLU A 535 -37.16 -13.82 11.43
C GLU A 535 -36.32 -14.18 10.20
N GLN A 536 -36.51 -13.48 9.08
CA GLN A 536 -35.70 -13.68 7.86
C GLN A 536 -34.21 -13.46 8.14
N TRP A 537 -33.85 -12.36 8.78
CA TRP A 537 -32.45 -12.04 9.08
C TRP A 537 -31.87 -12.93 10.17
N ARG A 538 -32.67 -13.32 11.17
CA ARG A 538 -32.27 -14.30 12.20
C ARG A 538 -31.94 -15.66 11.58
N THR A 539 -32.76 -16.12 10.64
CA THR A 539 -32.55 -17.40 9.92
C THR A 539 -31.59 -17.28 8.75
N ARG A 540 -31.00 -16.09 8.53
CA ARG A 540 -30.06 -15.78 7.44
C ARG A 540 -30.67 -15.96 6.04
N ASN A 541 -31.98 -15.89 5.95
CA ASN A 541 -32.71 -15.88 4.70
C ASN A 541 -32.80 -14.44 4.18
N TYR A 542 -31.73 -13.96 3.55
CA TYR A 542 -31.63 -12.59 3.04
C TYR A 542 -32.32 -12.39 1.69
N GLY A 543 -32.67 -13.46 0.98
CA GLY A 543 -33.08 -13.39 -0.43
C GLY A 543 -31.89 -13.48 -1.39
N THR A 544 -32.15 -13.22 -2.69
CA THR A 544 -31.15 -13.32 -3.77
C THR A 544 -30.91 -11.97 -4.44
N GLY A 545 -29.88 -11.89 -5.29
CA GLY A 545 -29.60 -10.69 -6.07
C GLY A 545 -29.18 -9.49 -5.21
N ILE A 546 -29.50 -8.28 -5.70
CA ILE A 546 -29.10 -7.01 -5.07
C ILE A 546 -29.86 -6.74 -3.77
N ASP A 547 -31.13 -7.14 -3.69
CA ASP A 547 -31.94 -6.94 -2.48
C ASP A 547 -31.43 -7.83 -1.33
N GLY A 548 -31.03 -9.06 -1.63
CA GLY A 548 -30.38 -9.92 -0.65
C GLY A 548 -29.01 -9.42 -0.18
N HIS A 549 -28.28 -8.74 -1.06
CA HIS A 549 -27.03 -8.07 -0.70
C HIS A 549 -27.28 -6.89 0.27
N ASN A 550 -28.24 -6.01 -0.07
CA ASN A 550 -28.64 -4.91 0.80
C ASN A 550 -29.11 -5.42 2.16
N ALA A 551 -29.96 -6.45 2.19
CA ALA A 551 -30.47 -7.04 3.42
C ALA A 551 -29.33 -7.51 4.34
N ARG A 552 -28.36 -8.25 3.78
CA ARG A 552 -27.22 -8.74 4.55
C ARG A 552 -26.31 -7.62 5.05
N PHE A 553 -25.96 -6.67 4.17
CA PHE A 553 -25.09 -5.54 4.53
C PHE A 553 -25.65 -4.75 5.70
N TRP A 554 -26.94 -4.39 5.64
CA TRP A 554 -27.60 -3.62 6.69
C TRP A 554 -27.76 -4.40 7.99
N LYS A 555 -28.06 -5.70 7.92
CA LYS A 555 -28.09 -6.58 9.10
C LYS A 555 -26.75 -6.59 9.83
N GLU A 556 -25.67 -6.84 9.09
CA GLU A 556 -24.33 -6.94 9.66
C GLU A 556 -23.83 -5.57 10.16
N PHE A 557 -24.17 -4.48 9.48
CA PHE A 557 -23.88 -3.12 9.95
C PHE A 557 -24.62 -2.79 11.26
N ILE A 558 -25.90 -3.16 11.38
CA ILE A 558 -26.68 -2.97 12.61
C ILE A 558 -26.05 -3.77 13.74
N ASP A 559 -25.74 -5.05 13.52
CA ASP A 559 -25.04 -5.88 14.51
C ASP A 559 -23.73 -5.22 14.95
N HIS A 560 -22.91 -4.78 14.00
CA HIS A 560 -21.63 -4.13 14.26
C HIS A 560 -21.78 -2.87 15.10
N THR A 561 -22.78 -2.05 14.78
CA THR A 561 -23.11 -0.82 15.52
C THR A 561 -23.55 -1.13 16.96
N LEU A 562 -24.21 -2.26 17.19
CA LEU A 562 -24.58 -2.75 18.52
C LEU A 562 -23.42 -3.45 19.26
N GLY A 563 -22.25 -3.62 18.62
CA GLY A 563 -21.12 -4.35 19.17
C GLY A 563 -21.31 -5.87 19.16
N LEU A 564 -22.05 -6.39 18.18
CA LEU A 564 -22.43 -7.79 18.01
C LEU A 564 -21.93 -8.35 16.68
N LYS A 565 -21.87 -9.69 16.59
CA LYS A 565 -21.63 -10.40 15.34
C LYS A 565 -22.35 -11.75 15.33
N ASP A 566 -23.19 -11.94 14.33
CA ASP A 566 -23.86 -13.20 14.03
C ASP A 566 -22.92 -14.18 13.28
N GLN A 567 -22.65 -15.36 13.85
CA GLN A 567 -21.86 -16.44 13.23
C GLN A 567 -22.71 -17.63 12.76
N GLY A 568 -24.00 -17.64 13.10
CA GLY A 568 -25.03 -18.50 12.52
C GLY A 568 -25.46 -19.56 13.47
N ASN A 569 -24.51 -20.35 13.93
CA ASN A 569 -24.74 -21.33 14.99
C ASN A 569 -24.46 -20.75 16.38
N SER A 570 -23.89 -19.55 16.46
CA SER A 570 -23.57 -18.82 17.70
C SER A 570 -23.53 -17.31 17.42
N TRP A 571 -23.51 -16.53 18.49
CA TRP A 571 -23.20 -15.11 18.50
C TRP A 571 -21.96 -14.93 19.39
N ARG A 572 -20.86 -14.32 18.89
CA ARG A 572 -19.49 -14.21 19.50
C ARG A 572 -18.59 -15.43 19.19
N MET A 573 -17.27 -15.40 18.95
CA MET A 573 -16.23 -14.38 18.67
C MET A 573 -15.62 -14.67 17.27
N LEU A 574 -15.20 -13.66 16.50
CA LEU A 574 -14.12 -13.88 15.53
C LEU A 574 -12.90 -14.38 16.31
N GLN A 575 -12.39 -15.54 15.94
CA GLN A 575 -11.16 -16.13 16.44
C GLN A 575 -10.04 -15.08 16.56
N VAL A 576 -9.73 -14.67 17.79
CA VAL A 576 -8.41 -14.14 18.13
C VAL A 576 -7.50 -15.35 18.14
N GLY A 577 -6.61 -15.44 17.16
CA GLY A 577 -5.62 -16.50 17.08
C GLY A 577 -4.63 -16.31 18.22
N GLY A 578 -4.50 -17.33 19.07
CA GLY A 578 -3.45 -17.46 20.06
C GLY A 578 -3.76 -16.86 21.44
N GLY A 579 -4.15 -17.72 22.38
CA GLY A 579 -3.69 -17.67 23.78
C GLY A 579 -4.32 -16.66 24.76
N THR A 580 -5.26 -15.79 24.40
CA THR A 580 -5.87 -14.87 25.38
C THR A 580 -6.86 -15.59 26.31
N PRO A 581 -6.76 -15.43 27.65
CA PRO A 581 -7.53 -16.20 28.63
C PRO A 581 -9.07 -16.08 28.50
N PRO A 582 -9.82 -17.13 28.89
CA PRO A 582 -11.28 -17.25 28.75
C PRO A 582 -12.10 -16.15 29.42
N GLU A 583 -11.58 -15.54 30.47
CA GLU A 583 -12.34 -14.62 31.32
C GLU A 583 -12.72 -13.26 30.67
N PHE A 584 -12.23 -12.95 29.45
CA PHE A 584 -12.19 -11.57 28.97
C PHE A 584 -13.00 -11.14 27.74
N LEU A 585 -13.60 -11.98 26.90
CA LEU A 585 -14.23 -11.43 25.69
C LEU A 585 -15.51 -12.13 25.26
N PRO A 586 -16.64 -11.82 25.92
CA PRO A 586 -17.89 -12.14 25.30
C PRO A 586 -18.16 -11.06 24.20
N SER A 587 -17.91 -9.74 24.36
CA SER A 587 -18.33 -8.73 23.34
C SER A 587 -17.30 -8.33 22.26
N VAL A 588 -17.75 -8.25 21.00
CA VAL A 588 -17.03 -7.64 19.84
C VAL A 588 -16.77 -6.14 20.06
N ALA A 589 -17.61 -5.49 20.86
CA ALA A 589 -17.48 -4.09 21.27
C ALA A 589 -16.07 -3.69 21.71
N ASN A 590 -15.28 -4.59 22.28
CA ASN A 590 -13.93 -4.25 22.75
C ASN A 590 -12.94 -3.88 21.63
N PHE A 591 -13.29 -4.14 20.36
CA PHE A 591 -12.44 -3.96 19.19
C PHE A 591 -13.02 -3.02 18.14
N VAL A 592 -14.18 -2.42 18.41
CA VAL A 592 -14.90 -1.52 17.50
C VAL A 592 -14.75 -0.08 17.96
N GLY A 593 -14.66 0.86 17.01
CA GLY A 593 -14.66 2.27 17.31
C GLY A 593 -13.55 2.68 18.29
N TYR A 594 -13.92 3.35 19.40
CA TYR A 594 -13.02 3.82 20.44
C TYR A 594 -12.76 2.76 21.54
N GLY A 595 -13.09 1.50 21.27
CA GLY A 595 -12.80 0.36 22.14
C GLY A 595 -13.88 0.08 23.20
N ARG A 596 -13.45 -0.49 24.33
CA ARG A 596 -14.34 -1.05 25.37
C ARG A 596 -15.38 -0.05 25.87
N HIS A 597 -16.54 -0.54 26.31
CA HIS A 597 -17.53 0.28 27.00
C HIS A 597 -16.92 0.92 28.27
N PHE A 598 -17.22 2.20 28.47
CA PHE A 598 -16.74 3.04 29.56
C PHE A 598 -17.48 2.71 30.87
N GLN A 599 -16.71 2.55 31.95
CA GLN A 599 -17.26 2.39 33.29
C GLN A 599 -17.49 3.76 33.92
N TRP A 600 -18.75 4.14 34.06
CA TRP A 600 -19.11 5.42 34.66
C TRP A 600 -19.71 5.23 36.06
N GLY A 601 -18.84 5.24 37.07
CA GLY A 601 -19.20 4.92 38.45
C GLY A 601 -19.30 3.41 38.74
N PRO A 602 -19.85 3.03 39.90
CA PRO A 602 -20.04 1.63 40.28
C PRO A 602 -21.02 0.92 39.34
N VAL A 603 -20.61 -0.21 38.77
CA VAL A 603 -21.46 -1.01 37.90
C VAL A 603 -22.47 -1.80 38.73
N LYS A 604 -23.73 -1.79 38.32
CA LYS A 604 -24.80 -2.59 38.94
C LYS A 604 -25.82 -3.00 37.89
N ILE A 605 -26.17 -4.28 37.83
CA ILE A 605 -27.29 -4.79 37.04
C ILE A 605 -28.12 -5.73 37.93
N THR A 606 -29.36 -5.35 38.15
CA THR A 606 -30.30 -6.11 38.97
C THR A 606 -30.76 -7.36 38.21
N SER A 607 -30.65 -8.52 38.85
CA SER A 607 -31.00 -9.79 38.21
C SER A 607 -32.52 -9.98 38.11
N THR A 608 -32.94 -10.83 37.16
CA THR A 608 -34.35 -11.25 37.05
C THR A 608 -34.89 -11.80 38.36
N ALA A 609 -34.10 -12.60 39.07
CA ALA A 609 -34.49 -13.19 40.35
C ALA A 609 -34.68 -12.12 41.43
N GLN A 610 -33.82 -11.11 41.49
CA GLN A 610 -33.96 -9.99 42.43
C GLN A 610 -35.20 -9.14 42.11
N LEU A 611 -35.45 -8.87 40.83
CA LEU A 611 -36.66 -8.18 40.39
C LEU A 611 -37.92 -8.99 40.70
N LEU A 612 -37.90 -10.32 40.51
CA LEU A 612 -38.99 -11.24 40.84
C LEU A 612 -39.22 -11.33 42.35
N ALA A 613 -38.16 -11.40 43.16
CA ALA A 613 -38.24 -11.43 44.61
C ALA A 613 -38.84 -10.12 45.17
N ALA A 614 -38.50 -8.98 44.57
CA ALA A 614 -39.15 -7.71 44.90
C ALA A 614 -40.67 -7.74 44.63
N ARG A 615 -41.16 -8.55 43.66
CA ARG A 615 -42.60 -8.71 43.35
C ARG A 615 -43.38 -9.41 44.45
N ALA A 616 -42.75 -10.28 45.22
CA ALA A 616 -43.45 -11.11 46.20
C ALA A 616 -44.08 -10.27 47.33
N ASN A 617 -43.65 -9.02 47.50
CA ASN A 617 -44.01 -8.15 48.61
C ASN A 617 -44.59 -6.78 48.17
N LEU A 618 -44.95 -6.60 46.90
CA LEU A 618 -45.44 -5.32 46.36
C LEU A 618 -46.81 -5.48 45.68
N THR A 619 -47.73 -4.54 45.93
CA THR A 619 -49.03 -4.41 45.25
C THR A 619 -48.98 -3.53 44.01
N ASP A 620 -47.94 -2.70 43.90
CA ASP A 620 -47.72 -1.81 42.77
C ASP A 620 -47.20 -2.62 41.56
N PRO A 621 -47.41 -2.15 40.30
CA PRO A 621 -46.75 -2.72 39.13
C PRO A 621 -45.23 -2.76 39.29
N ILE A 622 -44.51 -3.46 38.43
CA ILE A 622 -43.03 -3.55 38.51
C ILE A 622 -42.44 -2.55 37.54
N PRO A 623 -41.42 -1.77 37.94
CA PRO A 623 -40.76 -0.89 36.99
C PRO A 623 -40.12 -1.73 35.87
N PRO A 624 -40.02 -1.20 34.64
CA PRO A 624 -39.39 -1.90 33.52
C PRO A 624 -37.90 -2.17 33.74
N TYR A 625 -37.29 -1.63 34.81
CA TYR A 625 -35.92 -1.87 35.25
C TYR A 625 -35.72 -1.37 36.68
N ALA A 626 -34.67 -1.82 37.36
CA ALA A 626 -34.31 -1.23 38.64
C ALA A 626 -33.70 0.16 38.42
N TYR A 627 -34.18 1.14 39.16
CA TYR A 627 -33.81 2.54 38.97
C TYR A 627 -32.36 2.86 39.40
N ASP A 628 -31.68 1.94 40.07
CA ASP A 628 -30.27 2.02 40.43
C ASP A 628 -29.35 1.17 39.53
N ASP A 629 -29.89 0.60 38.45
CA ASP A 629 -29.07 -0.06 37.43
C ASP A 629 -28.12 0.94 36.76
N ASN A 630 -26.88 0.51 36.57
CA ASN A 630 -25.80 1.28 35.97
C ASN A 630 -24.90 0.35 35.10
N PRO A 631 -25.27 0.09 33.83
CA PRO A 631 -24.46 -0.71 32.91
C PRO A 631 -23.16 0.01 32.48
N LEU A 632 -22.28 -0.68 31.77
CA LEU A 632 -21.18 -0.02 31.08
C LEU A 632 -21.69 0.76 29.86
N ARG A 633 -21.03 1.88 29.54
CA ARG A 633 -21.51 2.86 28.55
C ARG A 633 -20.75 2.76 27.22
N PRO A 634 -21.42 2.73 26.07
CA PRO A 634 -20.75 2.64 24.78
C PRO A 634 -20.07 3.97 24.39
N ARG A 635 -18.76 3.95 24.13
CA ARG A 635 -18.03 5.16 23.68
C ARG A 635 -18.43 5.59 22.27
N THR A 636 -18.40 4.66 21.33
CA THR A 636 -18.82 4.88 19.94
C THR A 636 -19.88 3.90 19.46
N HIS A 637 -20.09 2.78 20.15
CA HIS A 637 -21.17 1.87 19.79
C HIS A 637 -22.53 2.54 19.99
N MET A 638 -23.53 2.01 19.31
CA MET A 638 -24.89 2.52 19.29
C MET A 638 -25.02 3.91 18.64
N TRP A 639 -23.94 4.45 18.06
CA TRP A 639 -23.99 5.57 17.12
C TRP A 639 -24.18 5.07 15.69
N PHE A 640 -25.37 5.29 15.14
CA PHE A 640 -25.67 5.01 13.76
C PHE A 640 -25.25 6.20 12.93
N GLY A 641 -24.04 6.14 12.38
CA GLY A 641 -23.53 7.19 11.51
C GLY A 641 -22.37 6.74 10.63
N PRO A 642 -21.89 7.64 9.74
CA PRO A 642 -20.83 7.35 8.79
C PRO A 642 -19.55 6.80 9.44
N MET A 643 -19.17 7.29 10.61
CA MET A 643 -17.96 6.82 11.30
C MET A 643 -18.02 5.32 11.63
N MET A 644 -19.15 4.84 12.17
CA MET A 644 -19.34 3.41 12.47
C MET A 644 -19.50 2.57 11.20
N MET A 645 -20.02 3.14 10.12
CA MET A 645 -20.09 2.47 8.82
C MET A 645 -18.69 2.23 8.24
N VAL A 646 -17.80 3.21 8.35
CA VAL A 646 -16.40 3.05 7.94
C VAL A 646 -15.68 2.02 8.81
N ASP A 647 -15.92 2.01 10.13
CA ASP A 647 -15.41 0.94 11.02
C ASP A 647 -15.90 -0.45 10.58
N TYR A 648 -17.19 -0.58 10.25
CA TYR A 648 -17.74 -1.84 9.75
C TYR A 648 -17.06 -2.28 8.44
N ILE A 649 -16.81 -1.35 7.51
CA ILE A 649 -16.17 -1.62 6.22
C ILE A 649 -14.68 -1.93 6.37
N PHE A 650 -13.99 -1.25 7.29
CA PHE A 650 -12.55 -1.37 7.50
C PHE A 650 -12.21 -1.37 9.00
N ASN A 651 -12.17 -2.56 9.59
CA ASN A 651 -11.69 -2.78 10.95
C ASN A 651 -10.93 -4.11 11.03
N GLN A 652 -9.61 -3.99 11.10
CA GLN A 652 -8.69 -5.14 11.06
C GLN A 652 -8.73 -5.96 12.34
N ASN A 653 -9.11 -5.37 13.48
CA ASN A 653 -9.23 -6.09 14.74
C ASN A 653 -10.29 -7.18 14.67
N LEU A 654 -11.30 -6.96 13.83
CA LEU A 654 -12.39 -7.90 13.56
C LEU A 654 -12.23 -8.64 12.24
N GLY A 655 -11.09 -8.49 11.56
CA GLY A 655 -10.91 -9.04 10.22
C GLY A 655 -11.95 -8.53 9.22
N HIS A 656 -12.48 -7.32 9.42
CA HIS A 656 -13.33 -6.63 8.47
C HIS A 656 -12.44 -5.98 7.43
N TYR A 657 -12.34 -6.66 6.29
CA TYR A 657 -11.52 -6.25 5.18
C TYR A 657 -12.43 -6.06 3.97
N TYR A 658 -13.21 -4.97 3.96
CA TYR A 658 -14.17 -4.64 2.89
C TYR A 658 -13.80 -3.34 2.15
N ALA A 659 -12.61 -2.80 2.41
CA ALA A 659 -12.12 -1.57 1.81
C ALA A 659 -11.95 -1.66 0.30
N ALA A 660 -12.32 -0.59 -0.41
CA ALA A 660 -11.88 -0.38 -1.78
C ALA A 660 -10.44 0.16 -1.79
N ALA A 661 -9.64 -0.26 -2.77
CA ALA A 661 -8.25 0.21 -2.92
C ALA A 661 -8.10 1.71 -3.22
N THR A 662 -9.20 2.40 -3.52
CA THR A 662 -9.27 3.86 -3.75
C THR A 662 -9.55 4.64 -2.47
N LEU A 663 -9.85 3.97 -1.36
CA LEU A 663 -10.01 4.64 -0.07
C LEU A 663 -8.68 5.27 0.36
N PRO A 664 -8.70 6.46 1.02
CA PRO A 664 -7.53 7.12 1.58
C PRO A 664 -6.91 6.39 2.79
N ILE A 665 -6.59 5.09 2.66
CA ILE A 665 -5.91 4.30 3.69
C ILE A 665 -4.43 4.68 3.71
N GLN A 666 -3.85 4.89 4.89
CA GLN A 666 -2.54 5.52 5.03
C GLN A 666 -1.49 4.57 5.61
N PRO A 667 -0.24 4.62 5.10
CA PRO A 667 0.29 5.48 4.03
C PRO A 667 0.10 4.94 2.60
N ASP A 668 -0.56 3.79 2.44
CA ASP A 668 -0.71 3.07 1.16
C ASP A 668 -1.30 3.92 0.01
N PHE A 669 -2.31 4.74 0.29
CA PHE A 669 -2.97 5.58 -0.71
C PHE A 669 -1.98 6.55 -1.39
N ALA A 670 -1.21 7.30 -0.61
CA ALA A 670 -0.21 8.22 -1.12
C ALA A 670 0.94 7.48 -1.84
N ALA A 671 1.32 6.30 -1.35
CA ALA A 671 2.32 5.46 -2.00
C ALA A 671 1.86 4.99 -3.40
N LYS A 672 0.60 4.59 -3.56
CA LYS A 672 0.04 4.27 -4.88
C LYS A 672 0.04 5.45 -5.83
N MET A 673 -0.28 6.66 -5.33
CA MET A 673 -0.22 7.88 -6.13
C MET A 673 1.20 8.16 -6.64
N GLY A 674 2.20 8.08 -5.76
CA GLY A 674 3.61 8.22 -6.11
C GLY A 674 4.08 7.15 -7.11
N MET A 675 3.72 5.89 -6.87
CA MET A 675 4.06 4.77 -7.75
C MET A 675 3.43 4.90 -9.13
N GLN A 676 2.16 5.33 -9.23
CA GLN A 676 1.52 5.60 -10.50
C GLN A 676 2.29 6.66 -11.30
N GLY A 677 2.71 7.75 -10.65
CA GLY A 677 3.56 8.77 -11.26
C GLY A 677 4.89 8.19 -11.75
N ALA A 678 5.52 7.33 -10.95
CA ALA A 678 6.79 6.70 -11.27
C ALA A 678 6.66 5.73 -12.46
N LEU A 679 5.63 4.88 -12.49
CA LEU A 679 5.36 3.98 -13.61
C LEU A 679 5.14 4.76 -14.92
N ARG A 680 4.41 5.88 -14.89
CA ARG A 680 4.27 6.77 -16.05
C ARG A 680 5.60 7.41 -16.46
N TYR A 681 6.44 7.76 -15.51
CA TYR A 681 7.78 8.25 -15.80
C TYR A 681 8.65 7.18 -16.47
N ILE A 682 8.61 5.93 -15.97
CA ILE A 682 9.34 4.81 -16.55
C ILE A 682 8.86 4.56 -17.98
N GLN A 683 7.53 4.46 -18.17
CA GLN A 683 6.91 4.31 -19.48
C GLN A 683 7.41 5.37 -20.48
N ARG A 684 7.54 6.62 -20.05
CA ARG A 684 7.95 7.72 -20.94
C ARG A 684 9.45 7.72 -21.22
N ASN A 685 10.30 7.46 -20.24
CA ASN A 685 11.73 7.75 -20.37
C ASN A 685 12.62 6.50 -20.54
N HIS A 686 12.03 5.30 -20.47
CA HIS A 686 12.77 4.05 -20.44
C HIS A 686 12.21 3.00 -21.40
N PRO A 687 12.30 3.23 -22.73
CA PRO A 687 11.64 2.40 -23.74
C PRO A 687 12.07 0.94 -23.77
N ASN A 688 13.24 0.57 -23.25
CA ASN A 688 13.75 -0.81 -23.30
C ASN A 688 13.71 -1.55 -21.96
N ASP A 689 13.16 -0.90 -20.93
CA ASP A 689 13.00 -1.52 -19.62
C ASP A 689 11.73 -2.37 -19.59
N LEU A 690 11.84 -3.55 -19.01
CA LEU A 690 10.71 -4.36 -18.60
C LEU A 690 10.52 -4.20 -17.10
N VAL A 691 9.28 -4.02 -16.66
CA VAL A 691 8.92 -3.85 -15.26
C VAL A 691 7.99 -4.98 -14.85
N SER A 692 8.25 -5.58 -13.70
CA SER A 692 7.35 -6.47 -12.98
C SER A 692 6.85 -5.74 -11.73
N LEU A 693 5.56 -5.86 -11.45
CA LEU A 693 4.95 -5.27 -10.26
C LEU A 693 4.53 -6.41 -9.33
N ILE A 694 5.13 -6.46 -8.14
CA ILE A 694 4.95 -7.53 -7.16
C ILE A 694 4.44 -6.90 -5.87
N TYR A 695 3.36 -7.45 -5.30
CA TYR A 695 2.88 -7.04 -3.99
C TYR A 695 3.20 -8.13 -2.97
N PHE A 696 3.21 -7.80 -1.69
CA PHE A 696 3.33 -8.80 -0.64
C PHE A 696 2.49 -8.50 0.59
N ASP A 697 2.19 -9.58 1.30
CA ASP A 697 1.56 -9.64 2.61
C ASP A 697 2.24 -10.79 3.41
N SER A 698 1.49 -11.75 3.95
CA SER A 698 2.00 -12.87 4.77
C SER A 698 2.81 -13.94 4.02
N GLY A 699 2.73 -14.01 2.68
CA GLY A 699 3.56 -14.91 1.86
C GLY A 699 3.39 -16.43 2.05
N ASN A 700 2.26 -16.89 2.62
CA ASN A 700 1.91 -18.30 2.86
C ASN A 700 0.90 -18.87 1.82
N ASN A 701 0.56 -20.17 1.93
CA ASN A 701 -0.36 -20.83 0.99
C ASN A 701 -1.80 -20.25 0.97
N GLY A 702 -2.19 -19.49 1.99
CA GLY A 702 -3.47 -18.76 2.05
C GLY A 702 -3.36 -17.26 1.75
N SER A 703 -2.19 -16.77 1.34
CA SER A 703 -1.93 -15.35 1.14
C SER A 703 -2.56 -14.80 -0.13
N ARG A 704 -2.79 -13.48 -0.15
CA ARG A 704 -3.44 -12.79 -1.26
C ARG A 704 -2.50 -12.63 -2.45
N PHE A 705 -1.25 -12.28 -2.17
CA PHE A 705 -0.26 -11.92 -3.18
C PHE A 705 0.74 -13.05 -3.46
N ARG A 706 0.24 -14.23 -3.85
CA ARG A 706 1.06 -15.43 -4.16
C ARG A 706 1.78 -15.37 -5.51
N ARG A 707 1.53 -14.32 -6.29
CA ARG A 707 2.08 -14.12 -7.62
C ARG A 707 2.30 -12.63 -7.88
N PRO A 708 3.20 -12.26 -8.81
CA PRO A 708 3.31 -10.91 -9.32
C PRO A 708 1.94 -10.41 -9.78
N ARG A 709 1.67 -9.12 -9.56
CA ARG A 709 0.47 -8.47 -10.07
C ARG A 709 0.53 -8.28 -11.56
N VAL A 710 1.70 -7.89 -12.04
CA VAL A 710 2.00 -7.81 -13.46
C VAL A 710 3.36 -8.44 -13.67
N ALA A 711 3.39 -9.44 -14.55
CA ALA A 711 4.63 -10.07 -14.96
C ALA A 711 5.57 -9.07 -15.64
N LEU A 712 6.86 -9.40 -15.67
CA LEU A 712 7.91 -8.63 -16.30
C LEU A 712 7.54 -8.33 -17.76
N GLY A 713 7.31 -7.05 -18.05
CA GLY A 713 6.74 -6.60 -19.32
C GLY A 713 6.64 -5.08 -19.42
N LYS A 714 5.85 -4.58 -20.40
CA LYS A 714 5.60 -3.14 -20.63
C LYS A 714 4.14 -2.74 -20.48
N ASP A 715 3.32 -3.58 -19.84
CA ASP A 715 1.90 -3.30 -19.64
C ASP A 715 1.68 -2.31 -18.49
N TYR A 716 2.12 -1.07 -18.70
CA TYR A 716 1.99 0.01 -17.71
C TYR A 716 0.54 0.36 -17.42
N THR A 717 -0.38 0.18 -18.38
CA THR A 717 -1.82 0.35 -18.17
C THR A 717 -2.32 -0.63 -17.11
N ARG A 718 -1.95 -1.92 -17.21
CA ARG A 718 -2.29 -2.92 -16.22
C ARG A 718 -1.55 -2.72 -14.90
N MET A 719 -0.28 -2.31 -14.90
CA MET A 719 0.45 -1.99 -13.66
C MET A 719 -0.26 -0.87 -12.89
N ILE A 720 -0.58 0.24 -13.57
CA ILE A 720 -1.30 1.37 -12.98
C ILE A 720 -2.71 0.95 -12.54
N GLY A 721 -3.44 0.21 -13.37
CA GLY A 721 -4.76 -0.31 -13.01
C GLY A 721 -4.71 -1.20 -11.76
N SER A 722 -3.65 -2.01 -11.61
CA SER A 722 -3.47 -2.96 -10.52
C SER A 722 -3.15 -2.29 -9.18
N LEU A 723 -2.84 -0.98 -9.16
CA LEU A 723 -2.72 -0.20 -7.93
C LEU A 723 -4.10 0.13 -7.33
N TRP A 724 -5.16 0.14 -8.14
CA TRP A 724 -6.47 0.67 -7.75
C TRP A 724 -7.61 -0.33 -7.87
N TYR A 725 -7.45 -1.37 -8.66
CA TYR A 725 -8.53 -2.28 -9.02
C TYR A 725 -8.11 -3.75 -8.91
N HIS A 726 -9.12 -4.59 -8.71
CA HIS A 726 -8.96 -6.04 -8.74
C HIS A 726 -8.51 -6.52 -10.13
N PRO A 727 -7.64 -7.55 -10.25
CA PRO A 727 -7.14 -8.05 -11.52
C PRO A 727 -8.22 -8.39 -12.56
N ASP A 728 -9.32 -9.03 -12.15
CA ASP A 728 -10.40 -9.41 -13.07
C ASP A 728 -11.15 -8.21 -13.67
N VAL A 729 -11.12 -7.05 -12.99
CA VAL A 729 -11.71 -5.79 -13.48
C VAL A 729 -10.85 -5.15 -14.56
N ILE A 730 -9.55 -5.46 -14.54
CA ILE A 730 -8.56 -4.95 -15.48
C ILE A 730 -8.49 -5.84 -16.72
N LEU A 731 -8.50 -7.17 -16.53
CA LEU A 731 -8.40 -8.16 -17.61
C LEU A 731 -9.63 -8.20 -18.52
N ASN A 732 -10.83 -7.94 -17.98
CA ASN A 732 -12.08 -7.91 -18.72
C ASN A 732 -12.61 -6.48 -18.85
N TYR A 733 -11.79 -5.53 -19.31
CA TYR A 733 -12.17 -4.12 -19.40
C TYR A 733 -13.47 -3.94 -20.18
N ASN A 734 -14.57 -3.83 -19.44
CA ASN A 734 -15.87 -3.42 -19.92
C ASN A 734 -16.20 -2.13 -19.16
N PRO A 735 -16.24 -0.96 -19.83
CA PRO A 735 -16.46 0.33 -19.19
C PRO A 735 -17.84 0.47 -18.53
N THR A 736 -18.78 -0.45 -18.80
CA THR A 736 -20.12 -0.49 -18.17
C THR A 736 -20.26 -1.57 -17.10
N ALA A 737 -19.29 -2.47 -16.96
CA ALA A 737 -19.33 -3.51 -15.94
C ALA A 737 -18.97 -2.92 -14.57
N THR A 738 -19.97 -2.78 -13.70
CA THR A 738 -19.75 -2.57 -12.27
C THR A 738 -19.43 -3.92 -11.64
N PRO A 739 -18.19 -4.22 -11.23
CA PRO A 739 -17.87 -5.44 -10.50
C PRO A 739 -18.68 -5.42 -9.20
N ARG A 740 -19.66 -6.31 -9.09
CA ARG A 740 -20.53 -6.40 -7.92
C ARG A 740 -19.84 -7.26 -6.88
N ALA A 741 -20.05 -6.99 -5.60
CA ALA A 741 -19.81 -7.99 -4.57
C ALA A 741 -20.81 -9.15 -4.81
N ASN A 742 -20.41 -10.20 -5.54
CA ASN A 742 -21.35 -11.22 -6.01
C ASN A 742 -21.68 -12.24 -4.89
N PRO A 743 -22.97 -12.53 -4.56
CA PRO A 743 -23.35 -13.27 -3.34
C PRO A 743 -23.59 -14.78 -3.45
N THR A 744 -23.34 -15.46 -4.57
CA THR A 744 -23.75 -16.88 -4.74
C THR A 744 -22.53 -17.83 -4.88
N GLY A 745 -22.27 -18.80 -3.99
CA GLY A 745 -23.04 -19.25 -2.82
C GLY A 745 -22.26 -20.16 -1.83
N GLY A 746 -22.62 -20.01 -0.54
CA GLY A 746 -22.37 -20.90 0.63
C GLY A 746 -20.93 -21.04 1.15
N THR A 747 -20.57 -20.89 2.43
CA THR A 747 -21.25 -20.55 3.72
C THR A 747 -20.23 -19.84 4.65
N GLY A 748 -20.45 -18.54 4.98
CA GLY A 748 -19.62 -17.75 5.92
C GLY A 748 -19.81 -16.22 5.77
N PRO A 749 -19.45 -15.37 6.77
CA PRO A 749 -19.73 -13.93 6.78
C PRO A 749 -18.99 -13.22 5.62
N LEU A 750 -19.77 -12.74 4.67
CA LEU A 750 -19.43 -12.09 3.41
C LEU A 750 -18.53 -12.90 2.46
N LEU A 751 -19.16 -13.44 1.41
CA LEU A 751 -18.52 -13.82 0.14
C LEU A 751 -17.94 -12.59 -0.62
N MET A 752 -17.42 -11.61 0.11
CA MET A 752 -16.38 -10.71 -0.38
C MET A 752 -15.00 -11.39 -0.38
N PHE A 753 -14.79 -12.54 0.27
CA PHE A 753 -13.48 -13.21 0.30
C PHE A 753 -12.94 -13.61 -1.08
N GLY A 754 -13.79 -14.00 -2.04
CA GLY A 754 -13.33 -14.34 -3.40
C GLY A 754 -12.83 -13.12 -4.17
N MET A 755 -13.63 -12.05 -4.19
CA MET A 755 -13.36 -10.84 -4.98
C MET A 755 -12.54 -9.77 -4.23
N ASN A 756 -12.44 -9.83 -2.91
CA ASN A 756 -11.68 -8.86 -2.10
C ASN A 756 -10.31 -9.39 -1.64
N SER A 757 -10.02 -10.68 -1.84
CA SER A 757 -8.68 -11.20 -1.59
C SER A 757 -7.63 -10.64 -2.54
N GLN A 758 -7.99 -10.11 -3.72
CA GLN A 758 -7.01 -9.55 -4.65
C GLN A 758 -7.15 -8.05 -4.88
N VAL A 759 -8.07 -7.37 -4.16
CA VAL A 759 -8.12 -5.90 -4.20
C VAL A 759 -6.87 -5.37 -3.49
N PRO A 760 -6.17 -4.40 -4.08
CA PRO A 760 -4.89 -3.94 -3.55
C PRO A 760 -5.11 -2.95 -2.41
N TYR A 761 -5.51 -3.42 -1.23
CA TYR A 761 -5.48 -2.65 0.02
C TYR A 761 -4.65 -3.40 1.09
N PRO A 762 -4.10 -2.68 2.08
CA PRO A 762 -3.26 -3.25 3.13
C PRO A 762 -3.99 -4.30 3.98
N MET A 763 -3.41 -5.49 4.14
CA MET A 763 -3.88 -6.56 5.02
C MET A 763 -2.89 -7.74 5.04
N GLY A 764 -2.75 -8.39 6.18
CA GLY A 764 -1.97 -9.60 6.37
C GLY A 764 -0.63 -9.35 7.07
N GLY A 765 0.21 -10.38 7.15
CA GLY A 765 1.57 -10.25 7.70
C GLY A 765 2.51 -9.48 6.78
N THR A 766 3.73 -9.25 7.24
CA THR A 766 4.78 -8.52 6.50
C THR A 766 5.92 -9.50 6.20
N ASN A 767 5.93 -10.04 4.97
CA ASN A 767 6.87 -11.08 4.53
C ASN A 767 7.70 -10.63 3.33
N TYR A 768 9.01 -10.50 3.53
CA TYR A 768 9.92 -10.08 2.45
C TYR A 768 10.47 -11.25 1.64
N THR A 769 10.53 -12.46 2.19
CA THR A 769 11.19 -13.58 1.49
C THR A 769 10.38 -14.08 0.31
N HIS A 770 9.06 -14.20 0.45
CA HIS A 770 8.18 -14.64 -0.64
C HIS A 770 8.24 -13.74 -1.88
N PRO A 771 8.07 -12.39 -1.79
CA PRO A 771 8.19 -11.54 -2.96
C PRO A 771 9.59 -11.55 -3.56
N LEU A 772 10.66 -11.68 -2.76
CA LEU A 772 12.02 -11.81 -3.30
C LEU A 772 12.21 -13.11 -4.10
N MET A 773 11.56 -14.22 -3.70
CA MET A 773 11.53 -15.43 -4.51
C MET A 773 10.77 -15.22 -5.83
N LEU A 774 9.67 -14.44 -5.81
CA LEU A 774 8.97 -14.05 -7.03
C LEU A 774 9.87 -13.17 -7.92
N VAL A 775 10.63 -12.23 -7.36
CA VAL A 775 11.63 -11.43 -8.09
C VAL A 775 12.62 -12.33 -8.83
N TYR A 776 13.18 -13.34 -8.15
CA TYR A 776 14.09 -14.30 -8.77
C TYR A 776 13.43 -14.97 -10.00
N ASN A 777 12.20 -15.47 -9.83
CA ASN A 777 11.47 -16.12 -10.91
C ASN A 777 11.17 -15.16 -12.08
N GLN A 778 10.91 -13.88 -11.81
CA GLN A 778 10.68 -12.87 -12.85
C GLN A 778 11.94 -12.59 -13.68
N PHE A 779 13.13 -12.69 -13.09
CA PHE A 779 14.40 -12.55 -13.82
C PHE A 779 14.87 -13.81 -14.53
N SER A 780 14.30 -14.97 -14.19
CA SER A 780 14.51 -16.23 -14.88
C SER A 780 13.90 -16.21 -16.28
N GLU A 781 14.58 -16.85 -17.23
CA GLU A 781 14.17 -17.11 -18.62
C GLU A 781 13.55 -18.51 -18.75
N ASN A 782 13.43 -19.28 -17.65
CA ASN A 782 12.94 -20.65 -17.70
C ASN A 782 11.56 -20.76 -18.40
N PRO A 783 11.46 -21.47 -19.55
CA PRO A 783 10.21 -21.57 -20.31
C PRO A 783 9.05 -22.21 -19.53
N GLY A 784 9.36 -23.10 -18.58
CA GLY A 784 8.37 -23.77 -17.74
C GLY A 784 7.67 -22.84 -16.74
N LEU A 785 8.25 -21.66 -16.45
CA LEU A 785 7.58 -20.61 -15.68
C LEU A 785 6.62 -19.80 -16.56
N ARG A 786 7.02 -19.51 -17.79
CA ARG A 786 6.32 -18.59 -18.69
C ARG A 786 4.90 -19.05 -19.02
N THR A 787 4.71 -20.36 -19.18
CA THR A 787 3.43 -21.00 -19.50
C THR A 787 2.80 -21.71 -18.30
N PHE A 788 3.34 -21.51 -17.09
CA PHE A 788 2.87 -22.26 -15.92
C PHE A 788 1.40 -21.99 -15.61
N ASN A 789 0.90 -20.77 -15.78
CA ASN A 789 -0.50 -20.41 -15.49
C ASN A 789 -1.25 -20.07 -16.79
N PRO A 790 -1.84 -21.05 -17.49
CA PRO A 790 -2.36 -20.87 -18.85
C PRO A 790 -3.57 -19.92 -18.95
N ASN A 791 -4.31 -19.72 -17.86
CA ASN A 791 -5.49 -18.85 -17.81
C ASN A 791 -5.16 -17.39 -17.43
N ARG A 792 -3.86 -17.05 -17.38
CA ARG A 792 -3.36 -15.72 -17.05
C ARG A 792 -2.32 -15.29 -18.09
N PRO A 793 -2.03 -13.99 -18.20
CA PRO A 793 -1.04 -13.51 -19.17
C PRO A 793 0.34 -14.15 -18.94
N LEU A 794 1.06 -14.38 -20.04
CA LEU A 794 2.34 -15.09 -20.03
C LEU A 794 3.35 -14.45 -19.06
N GLY A 795 4.09 -15.30 -18.35
CA GLY A 795 5.11 -14.86 -17.40
C GLY A 795 4.61 -14.63 -15.96
N ASP A 796 3.35 -14.97 -15.67
CA ASP A 796 2.73 -14.83 -14.34
C ASP A 796 3.52 -15.55 -13.24
N ALA A 797 4.17 -16.67 -13.54
CA ALA A 797 5.05 -17.38 -12.60
C ALA A 797 6.55 -17.07 -12.79
N GLY A 798 6.92 -16.19 -13.73
CA GLY A 798 8.30 -15.95 -14.17
C GLY A 798 8.55 -16.35 -15.62
N GLY A 799 9.81 -16.36 -16.06
CA GLY A 799 10.19 -16.86 -17.39
C GLY A 799 10.23 -15.82 -18.51
N ASN A 800 10.00 -14.54 -18.20
CA ASN A 800 10.15 -13.42 -19.14
C ASN A 800 11.50 -12.69 -18.98
N GLY A 801 12.38 -13.17 -18.11
CA GLY A 801 13.68 -12.56 -17.87
C GLY A 801 14.58 -12.60 -19.10
N ARG A 802 15.35 -11.53 -19.32
CA ARG A 802 16.24 -11.41 -20.49
C ARG A 802 17.70 -11.61 -20.07
N ARG A 803 18.38 -12.60 -20.65
CA ARG A 803 19.81 -12.81 -20.44
C ARG A 803 20.60 -11.61 -20.98
N GLY A 804 21.50 -11.06 -20.14
CA GLY A 804 22.31 -9.90 -20.50
C GLY A 804 21.64 -8.53 -20.28
N ALA A 805 20.36 -8.49 -19.87
CA ALA A 805 19.76 -7.26 -19.34
C ALA A 805 20.30 -6.98 -17.92
N GLN A 806 20.40 -5.71 -17.57
CA GLN A 806 20.73 -5.30 -16.20
C GLN A 806 19.54 -5.61 -15.28
N LYS A 807 19.77 -6.29 -14.16
CA LYS A 807 18.70 -6.62 -13.20
C LYS A 807 18.64 -5.56 -12.11
N LEU A 808 17.43 -5.12 -11.78
CA LEU A 808 17.17 -4.07 -10.80
C LEU A 808 15.97 -4.45 -9.93
N VAL A 809 16.15 -4.48 -8.61
CA VAL A 809 15.09 -4.67 -7.63
C VAL A 809 14.84 -3.34 -6.93
N VAL A 810 13.58 -2.91 -6.85
CA VAL A 810 13.17 -1.79 -6.00
C VAL A 810 12.18 -2.33 -4.98
N PHE A 811 12.56 -2.28 -3.71
CA PHE A 811 11.80 -2.85 -2.59
C PHE A 811 11.24 -1.73 -1.72
N VAL A 812 9.92 -1.56 -1.69
CA VAL A 812 9.22 -0.50 -0.95
C VAL A 812 8.46 -1.10 0.23
N THR A 813 8.74 -0.64 1.45
CA THR A 813 8.17 -1.21 2.69
C THR A 813 8.32 -0.28 3.89
N ASP A 814 7.55 -0.53 4.94
CA ASP A 814 7.65 0.16 6.24
C ASP A 814 8.76 -0.37 7.17
N GLY A 815 9.53 -1.38 6.73
CA GLY A 815 10.69 -1.86 7.47
C GLY A 815 10.34 -2.79 8.63
N GLN A 816 9.13 -3.35 8.70
CA GLN A 816 8.68 -4.18 9.83
C GLN A 816 8.32 -5.62 9.42
N PRO A 817 9.28 -6.45 8.93
CA PRO A 817 9.01 -7.85 8.63
C PRO A 817 8.70 -8.64 9.92
N ASN A 818 7.59 -9.39 9.92
CA ASN A 818 7.12 -10.22 11.06
C ASN A 818 6.78 -11.67 10.66
N SER A 819 6.90 -11.98 9.36
CA SER A 819 6.64 -13.31 8.82
C SER A 819 7.66 -13.66 7.74
N GLY A 820 7.92 -14.95 7.58
CA GLY A 820 8.89 -15.46 6.61
C GLY A 820 8.37 -16.70 5.92
N SER A 821 8.86 -16.93 4.71
CA SER A 821 8.54 -18.10 3.89
C SER A 821 9.80 -18.75 3.34
N SER A 822 9.78 -20.08 3.24
CA SER A 822 10.78 -20.88 2.57
C SER A 822 10.14 -21.74 1.47
N ALA A 823 10.86 -21.91 0.37
CA ALA A 823 10.46 -22.78 -0.74
C ALA A 823 11.71 -23.48 -1.30
N PRO A 824 11.57 -24.70 -1.84
CA PRO A 824 12.66 -25.34 -2.54
C PRO A 824 13.16 -24.49 -3.72
N PHE A 825 14.48 -24.53 -3.93
CA PHE A 825 15.15 -23.84 -5.03
C PHE A 825 15.59 -24.88 -6.06
N GLU A 826 15.08 -24.75 -7.29
CA GLU A 826 15.40 -25.60 -8.43
C GLU A 826 16.56 -24.98 -9.19
N ALA A 827 17.78 -25.46 -8.90
CA ALA A 827 19.00 -24.94 -9.51
C ALA A 827 19.28 -25.62 -10.86
N SER A 828 19.43 -24.82 -11.92
CA SER A 828 19.94 -25.28 -13.21
C SER A 828 21.47 -25.15 -13.22
N LEU A 829 22.15 -26.20 -12.73
CA LEU A 829 23.62 -26.20 -12.56
C LEU A 829 24.40 -26.50 -13.85
N GLN A 830 23.72 -26.86 -14.95
CA GLN A 830 24.35 -27.18 -16.24
C GLN A 830 24.04 -26.10 -17.28
N SER A 831 25.09 -25.41 -17.75
CA SER A 831 25.15 -24.45 -18.88
C SER A 831 24.27 -23.17 -18.86
N ASN A 832 23.17 -23.13 -18.11
CA ASN A 832 22.22 -22.00 -18.13
C ASN A 832 22.14 -21.19 -16.82
N GLY A 833 22.72 -21.72 -15.72
CA GLY A 833 22.90 -21.02 -14.45
C GLY A 833 21.61 -20.42 -13.90
N ALA A 834 21.69 -19.16 -13.47
CA ALA A 834 20.56 -18.46 -12.87
C ALA A 834 19.37 -18.28 -13.82
N ASN A 835 19.61 -18.19 -15.13
CA ASN A 835 18.56 -17.90 -16.12
C ASN A 835 17.54 -19.04 -16.24
N TYR A 836 17.88 -20.28 -15.84
CA TYR A 836 16.96 -21.42 -15.86
C TYR A 836 16.63 -21.94 -14.46
N SER A 837 17.22 -21.35 -13.42
CA SER A 837 16.91 -21.66 -12.04
C SER A 837 15.65 -20.93 -11.59
N TYR A 838 14.98 -21.42 -10.53
CA TYR A 838 13.80 -20.77 -9.96
C TYR A 838 13.45 -21.29 -8.56
N TYR A 839 12.67 -20.51 -7.80
CA TYR A 839 12.04 -20.97 -6.57
C TYR A 839 10.67 -21.60 -6.87
N ARG A 840 10.35 -22.71 -6.19
CA ARG A 840 9.04 -23.38 -6.25
C ARG A 840 7.97 -22.63 -5.46
N VAL A 841 7.60 -21.46 -5.98
CA VAL A 841 6.55 -20.58 -5.45
C VAL A 841 5.45 -20.34 -6.48
N ARG A 842 5.35 -21.19 -7.51
CA ARG A 842 4.45 -20.99 -8.65
C ARG A 842 3.00 -21.26 -8.22
N PHE A 843 2.09 -20.41 -8.68
CA PHE A 843 0.67 -20.45 -8.29
C PHE A 843 -0.24 -20.63 -9.51
N ARG A 844 -1.29 -21.46 -9.37
CA ARG A 844 -2.36 -21.71 -10.35
C ARG A 844 -3.72 -21.52 -9.69
N GLU A 845 -4.57 -20.68 -10.28
CA GLU A 845 -5.89 -20.34 -9.75
C GLU A 845 -6.98 -21.38 -10.07
N SER A 846 -6.78 -22.24 -11.08
CA SER A 846 -7.80 -23.20 -11.52
C SER A 846 -7.20 -24.56 -11.91
N GLY A 847 -7.70 -25.64 -11.29
CA GLY A 847 -7.61 -27.01 -11.82
C GLY A 847 -6.22 -27.65 -11.94
N GLY A 848 -5.19 -27.13 -11.26
CA GLY A 848 -3.84 -27.73 -11.27
C GLY A 848 -3.06 -27.45 -9.98
N SER A 849 -1.97 -28.20 -9.77
CA SER A 849 -1.16 -28.10 -8.55
C SER A 849 -0.35 -26.79 -8.54
N SER A 850 -0.57 -25.97 -7.51
CA SER A 850 0.35 -24.90 -7.12
C SER A 850 1.52 -25.49 -6.32
N ASP A 851 2.67 -24.82 -6.32
CA ASP A 851 3.71 -25.19 -5.35
C ASP A 851 3.28 -24.78 -3.93
N ASN A 852 3.63 -25.63 -2.96
CA ASN A 852 3.42 -25.35 -1.54
C ASN A 852 4.61 -24.57 -0.99
N VAL A 853 4.33 -23.42 -0.40
CA VAL A 853 5.31 -22.60 0.30
C VAL A 853 5.22 -22.89 1.79
N THR A 854 6.36 -23.14 2.43
CA THR A 854 6.42 -23.35 3.88
C THR A 854 6.46 -21.98 4.55
N SER A 855 5.52 -21.72 5.46
CA SER A 855 5.47 -20.47 6.21
C SER A 855 6.08 -20.63 7.60
N ALA A 856 7.03 -19.76 7.95
CA ALA A 856 7.43 -19.50 9.32
C ALA A 856 6.57 -18.33 9.86
N GLY A 857 5.58 -18.64 10.70
CA GLY A 857 4.65 -17.66 11.23
C GLY A 857 5.15 -16.91 12.47
N GLY A 858 4.67 -15.68 12.65
CA GLY A 858 4.39 -15.05 13.96
C GLY A 858 5.58 -14.71 14.86
N GLY A 859 6.69 -14.24 14.29
CA GLY A 859 7.86 -13.80 15.07
C GLY A 859 7.77 -12.33 15.51
N ALA A 860 8.66 -11.91 16.40
CA ALA A 860 8.87 -10.48 16.65
C ALA A 860 9.29 -9.75 15.35
N PHE A 861 8.91 -8.48 15.22
CA PHE A 861 9.36 -7.63 14.12
C PHE A 861 10.88 -7.65 14.02
N ASN A 862 11.42 -7.78 12.81
CA ASN A 862 12.86 -7.77 12.55
C ASN A 862 13.68 -8.81 13.36
N ASN A 863 13.08 -9.91 13.82
CA ASN A 863 13.82 -10.95 14.55
C ASN A 863 15.03 -11.47 13.72
N PRO A 864 16.18 -11.77 14.36
CA PRO A 864 17.37 -12.26 13.67
C PRO A 864 17.16 -13.41 12.68
N THR A 865 16.29 -14.39 12.99
CA THR A 865 16.01 -15.52 12.09
C THR A 865 15.31 -15.07 10.81
N LEU A 866 14.34 -14.16 10.92
CA LEU A 866 13.64 -13.59 9.77
C LEU A 866 14.60 -12.79 8.89
N ARG A 867 15.43 -11.93 9.50
CA ARG A 867 16.45 -11.15 8.77
C ARG A 867 17.43 -12.06 8.02
N ALA A 868 17.90 -13.13 8.66
CA ALA A 868 18.78 -14.10 8.00
C ALA A 868 18.13 -14.73 6.76
N GLN A 869 16.84 -15.08 6.81
CA GLN A 869 16.11 -15.61 5.65
C GLN A 869 15.96 -14.57 4.53
N ILE A 870 15.69 -13.30 4.88
CA ILE A 870 15.59 -12.20 3.92
C ILE A 870 16.94 -12.00 3.20
N TYR A 871 18.03 -11.99 3.96
CA TYR A 871 19.37 -11.84 3.43
C TYR A 871 19.77 -13.03 2.55
N ASP A 872 19.41 -14.26 2.92
CA ASP A 872 19.69 -15.47 2.15
C ASP A 872 19.04 -15.43 0.74
N VAL A 873 17.77 -15.04 0.65
CA VAL A 873 17.09 -14.91 -0.64
C VAL A 873 17.66 -13.74 -1.45
N THR A 874 17.90 -12.60 -0.80
CA THR A 874 18.51 -11.42 -1.46
C THR A 874 19.89 -11.77 -2.02
N GLN A 875 20.69 -12.49 -1.24
CA GLN A 875 22.02 -12.99 -1.63
C GLN A 875 21.92 -13.96 -2.80
N THR A 876 20.95 -14.88 -2.78
CA THR A 876 20.75 -15.83 -3.88
C THR A 876 20.43 -15.12 -5.20
N ILE A 877 19.62 -14.05 -5.18
CA ILE A 877 19.37 -13.22 -6.38
C ILE A 877 20.66 -12.57 -6.87
N CYS A 878 21.50 -12.09 -5.95
CA CYS A 878 22.71 -11.31 -6.24
C CYS A 878 23.99 -12.15 -6.41
N ASN A 879 23.92 -13.47 -6.23
CA ASN A 879 25.04 -14.38 -6.44
C ASN A 879 25.55 -14.34 -7.89
N ASP A 880 26.77 -14.85 -8.10
CA ASP A 880 27.29 -15.04 -9.45
C ASP A 880 26.40 -16.02 -10.24
N SER A 881 26.27 -15.76 -11.54
CA SER A 881 25.60 -16.64 -12.50
C SER A 881 26.09 -18.08 -12.51
N GLU A 882 27.33 -18.33 -12.06
CA GLU A 882 27.96 -19.65 -12.02
C GLU A 882 28.09 -20.22 -10.59
N HIS A 883 27.41 -19.62 -9.59
CA HIS A 883 27.48 -20.12 -8.21
C HIS A 883 27.05 -21.61 -8.12
N PRO A 884 27.83 -22.48 -7.45
CA PRO A 884 27.77 -23.94 -7.64
C PRO A 884 26.49 -24.62 -7.16
N THR A 885 25.68 -23.97 -6.32
CA THR A 885 24.43 -24.53 -5.77
C THR A 885 23.24 -23.58 -5.86
N ARG A 886 23.50 -22.29 -6.08
CA ARG A 886 22.56 -21.18 -5.93
C ARG A 886 22.95 -20.03 -6.87
N PRO A 887 22.95 -20.27 -8.19
CA PRO A 887 23.32 -19.26 -9.17
C PRO A 887 22.40 -18.03 -9.04
N GLY A 888 22.99 -16.83 -9.12
CA GLY A 888 22.28 -15.54 -9.12
C GLY A 888 22.49 -14.78 -10.42
N PHE A 889 21.90 -13.59 -10.56
CA PHE A 889 21.94 -12.88 -11.84
C PHE A 889 23.10 -11.88 -11.96
N SER A 890 24.02 -11.85 -10.97
CA SER A 890 25.15 -10.93 -11.01
C SER A 890 26.25 -11.46 -11.91
N THR A 891 26.90 -10.54 -12.63
CA THR A 891 28.17 -10.76 -13.31
C THR A 891 29.15 -9.66 -12.91
N PRO A 892 30.47 -9.83 -13.11
CA PRO A 892 31.45 -8.78 -12.82
C PRO A 892 31.15 -7.44 -13.52
N ARG A 893 30.55 -7.46 -14.71
CA ARG A 893 30.22 -6.26 -15.51
C ARG A 893 28.81 -5.72 -15.25
N LYS A 894 27.88 -6.56 -14.79
CA LYS A 894 26.47 -6.24 -14.56
C LYS A 894 26.04 -6.90 -13.25
N PRO A 895 26.34 -6.31 -12.08
CA PRO A 895 25.84 -6.81 -10.81
C PRO A 895 24.32 -6.60 -10.72
N VAL A 896 23.59 -7.44 -9.99
CA VAL A 896 22.20 -7.11 -9.63
C VAL A 896 22.21 -5.90 -8.70
N LEU A 897 21.33 -4.93 -8.97
CA LEU A 897 21.14 -3.75 -8.11
C LEU A 897 19.89 -3.92 -7.26
N VAL A 898 19.99 -3.77 -5.94
CA VAL A 898 18.84 -3.81 -5.02
C VAL A 898 18.72 -2.47 -4.33
N HIS A 899 17.65 -1.73 -4.59
CA HIS A 899 17.31 -0.49 -3.89
C HIS A 899 16.16 -0.73 -2.93
N CYS A 900 16.28 -0.23 -1.71
CA CYS A 900 15.25 -0.27 -0.69
C CYS A 900 14.74 1.15 -0.42
N LEU A 901 13.42 1.32 -0.41
CA LEU A 901 12.74 2.57 -0.06
C LEU A 901 11.95 2.35 1.23
N GLY A 902 12.30 3.10 2.27
CA GLY A 902 11.61 3.05 3.55
C GLY A 902 10.38 3.95 3.51
N LEU A 903 9.19 3.41 3.75
CA LEU A 903 7.90 4.09 3.58
C LEU A 903 7.15 4.18 4.92
N GLY A 904 6.61 5.35 5.23
CA GLY A 904 5.76 5.53 6.41
C GLY A 904 6.54 5.82 7.69
N GLN A 905 5.81 6.00 8.78
CA GLN A 905 6.29 6.65 10.01
C GLN A 905 7.41 5.93 10.75
N VAL A 906 7.58 4.63 10.53
CA VAL A 906 8.67 3.86 11.13
C VAL A 906 10.01 4.50 10.80
N PHE A 907 10.10 5.16 9.64
CA PHE A 907 11.27 5.87 9.17
C PHE A 907 11.33 7.36 9.54
N ASP A 908 10.42 7.86 10.38
CA ASP A 908 10.56 9.20 10.94
C ASP A 908 11.79 9.29 11.84
N PHE A 909 12.50 10.43 11.82
CA PHE A 909 13.74 10.61 12.58
C PHE A 909 13.58 10.50 14.11
N SER A 910 12.36 10.59 14.62
CA SER A 910 12.03 10.43 16.04
C SER A 910 11.57 9.01 16.42
N SER A 911 11.44 8.10 15.44
CA SER A 911 10.96 6.74 15.68
C SER A 911 12.03 5.91 16.41
N PRO A 912 11.71 5.31 17.57
CA PRO A 912 12.66 4.46 18.29
C PRO A 912 12.88 3.10 17.61
N VAL A 913 12.00 2.72 16.68
CA VAL A 913 12.09 1.44 15.93
C VAL A 913 12.74 1.60 14.55
N GLN A 914 13.05 2.84 14.16
CA GLN A 914 13.66 3.18 12.87
C GLN A 914 14.92 2.36 12.59
N ALA A 915 15.79 2.21 13.58
CA ALA A 915 17.07 1.51 13.45
C ALA A 915 16.88 0.05 12.98
N ASN A 916 15.86 -0.65 13.48
CA ASN A 916 15.60 -2.04 13.09
C ASN A 916 15.19 -2.17 11.61
N GLY A 917 14.32 -1.27 11.14
CA GLY A 917 13.93 -1.20 9.74
C GLY A 917 15.11 -0.82 8.84
N LEU A 918 15.86 0.23 9.21
CA LEU A 918 17.02 0.69 8.46
C LEU A 918 18.09 -0.40 8.33
N ARG A 919 18.37 -1.16 9.39
CA ARG A 919 19.33 -2.27 9.37
C ARG A 919 18.99 -3.34 8.34
N THR A 920 17.72 -3.75 8.30
CA THR A 920 17.25 -4.77 7.34
C THR A 920 17.41 -4.27 5.92
N LEU A 921 16.96 -3.05 5.64
CA LEU A 921 17.03 -2.46 4.30
C LEU A 921 18.47 -2.19 3.86
N GLN A 922 19.32 -1.65 4.74
CA GLN A 922 20.74 -1.38 4.47
C GLN A 922 21.49 -2.67 4.11
N GLN A 923 21.26 -3.76 4.83
CA GLN A 923 21.90 -5.03 4.51
C GLN A 923 21.47 -5.58 3.13
N MET A 924 20.21 -5.40 2.75
CA MET A 924 19.74 -5.75 1.40
C MET A 924 20.43 -4.92 0.32
N GLU A 925 20.61 -3.61 0.54
CA GLU A 925 21.33 -2.72 -0.39
C GLU A 925 22.83 -3.06 -0.51
N MET A 926 23.48 -3.44 0.60
CA MET A 926 24.86 -3.92 0.59
C MET A 926 25.02 -5.20 -0.23
N ILE A 927 24.11 -6.16 -0.08
CA ILE A 927 24.09 -7.38 -0.89
C ILE A 927 23.89 -7.04 -2.38
N GLY A 928 23.00 -6.10 -2.68
CA GLY A 928 22.71 -5.61 -4.03
C GLY A 928 23.66 -4.54 -4.56
N ARG A 929 24.81 -4.28 -3.91
CA ARG A 929 25.85 -3.34 -4.34
C ARG A 929 25.37 -1.91 -4.65
N THR A 930 24.26 -1.49 -4.07
CA THR A 930 23.77 -0.09 -4.14
C THR A 930 24.24 0.72 -2.93
N GLN A 931 24.90 0.04 -1.99
CA GLN A 931 25.65 0.59 -0.87
C GLN A 931 27.00 -0.13 -0.75
N GLY A 932 28.09 0.62 -0.56
CA GLY A 932 29.45 0.06 -0.54
C GLY A 932 29.84 -0.54 0.83
N PRO A 933 30.71 -1.57 0.88
CA PRO A 933 31.25 -2.13 2.13
C PRO A 933 32.16 -1.16 2.91
N GLY A 934 32.46 0.00 2.31
CA GLY A 934 33.23 1.10 2.89
C GLY A 934 32.55 2.46 2.66
N THR A 935 31.22 2.56 2.75
CA THR A 935 30.64 3.88 2.99
C THR A 935 31.14 4.34 4.36
N ASN A 936 32.21 5.13 4.35
CA ASN A 936 32.70 5.99 5.40
C ASN A 936 32.63 7.40 4.79
N PHE A 937 31.65 8.20 5.18
CA PHE A 937 31.84 9.64 5.17
C PHE A 937 31.92 10.13 6.61
N PRO A 938 33.13 10.23 7.17
CA PRO A 938 33.99 9.07 7.39
C PRO A 938 33.44 8.06 8.44
N ASN A 939 32.14 8.08 8.78
CA ASN A 939 31.45 7.08 9.63
C ASN A 939 29.90 7.17 9.47
N PRO A 940 29.25 6.57 8.45
CA PRO A 940 27.80 6.40 8.51
C PRO A 940 27.48 5.36 9.59
N PRO A 941 26.50 5.62 10.47
CA PRO A 941 26.09 4.69 11.50
C PRO A 941 25.66 3.33 10.93
N PRO A 942 25.68 2.25 11.73
CA PRO A 942 25.24 0.90 11.36
C PRO A 942 23.75 0.75 10.93
N ASP A 943 23.02 1.86 10.78
CA ASP A 943 21.60 1.91 10.45
C ASP A 943 21.31 3.15 9.55
N TRP A 944 22.03 3.32 8.42
CA TRP A 944 21.94 4.50 7.53
C TRP A 944 21.53 4.17 6.10
N ILE A 945 20.50 4.87 5.61
CA ILE A 945 20.03 4.92 4.22
C ILE A 945 19.90 6.41 3.82
N PRO A 946 20.21 6.81 2.56
CA PRO A 946 20.05 8.19 2.11
C PRO A 946 18.63 8.74 2.31
N GLU A 947 18.50 9.99 2.76
CA GLU A 947 17.21 10.61 3.07
C GLU A 947 16.21 10.58 1.91
N TRP A 948 16.67 10.71 0.66
CA TRP A 948 15.80 10.67 -0.52
C TRP A 948 15.14 9.29 -0.75
N LYS A 949 15.63 8.23 -0.08
CA LYS A 949 15.00 6.90 -0.05
C LYS A 949 14.02 6.72 1.12
N LEU A 950 13.91 7.71 2.01
CA LEU A 950 12.94 7.75 3.10
C LEU A 950 11.68 8.50 2.66
N ILE A 951 10.62 7.74 2.44
CA ILE A 951 9.33 8.18 1.91
C ILE A 951 8.39 8.43 3.09
N ILE A 952 8.55 9.61 3.70
CA ILE A 952 7.82 10.06 4.89
C ILE A 952 7.21 11.45 4.65
N GLY A 953 6.28 11.86 5.53
CA GLY A 953 5.62 13.17 5.48
C GLY A 953 4.11 13.11 5.22
N SER A 954 3.57 14.20 4.67
CA SER A 954 2.18 14.32 4.22
C SER A 954 1.89 13.45 2.99
N ASP A 955 0.63 13.37 2.55
CA ASP A 955 0.25 12.64 1.33
C ASP A 955 1.02 13.15 0.10
N GLU A 956 1.19 14.48 -0.01
CA GLU A 956 1.93 15.11 -1.10
C GLU A 956 3.43 14.83 -1.01
N ASP A 957 4.00 14.85 0.20
CA ASP A 957 5.42 14.53 0.41
C ASP A 957 5.71 13.08 0.02
N ILE A 958 4.89 12.12 0.46
CA ILE A 958 5.04 10.69 0.13
C ILE A 958 4.96 10.49 -1.38
N GLN A 959 3.96 11.10 -2.04
CA GLN A 959 3.81 11.04 -3.49
C GLN A 959 5.06 11.56 -4.21
N ASN A 960 5.52 12.77 -3.84
CA ASN A 960 6.63 13.43 -4.51
C ASN A 960 7.98 12.74 -4.23
N ARG A 961 8.23 12.34 -2.98
CA ARG A 961 9.44 11.61 -2.59
C ARG A 961 9.52 10.26 -3.28
N LEU A 962 8.44 9.48 -3.33
CA LEU A 962 8.45 8.17 -4.00
C LEU A 962 8.69 8.30 -5.50
N LEU A 963 8.02 9.26 -6.14
CA LEU A 963 8.23 9.59 -7.55
C LEU A 963 9.69 9.96 -7.81
N ASN A 964 10.26 10.87 -7.01
CA ASN A 964 11.62 11.35 -7.20
C ASN A 964 12.66 10.27 -6.90
N ALA A 965 12.46 9.46 -5.85
CA ALA A 965 13.34 8.34 -5.55
C ALA A 965 13.42 7.34 -6.71
N LEU A 966 12.28 6.98 -7.30
CA LEU A 966 12.25 6.11 -8.47
C LEU A 966 12.88 6.76 -9.70
N LYS A 967 12.70 8.08 -9.92
CA LYS A 967 13.40 8.79 -11.00
C LYS A 967 14.92 8.72 -10.82
N GLU A 968 15.42 8.96 -9.62
CA GLU A 968 16.85 8.91 -9.32
C GLU A 968 17.41 7.49 -9.51
N ILE A 969 16.72 6.46 -9.02
CA ILE A 969 17.10 5.06 -9.25
C ILE A 969 17.17 4.76 -10.75
N MET A 970 16.15 5.15 -11.51
CA MET A 970 16.07 4.86 -12.94
C MET A 970 17.05 5.71 -13.78
N ARG A 971 17.51 6.84 -13.25
CA ARG A 971 18.58 7.68 -13.81
C ARG A 971 19.99 7.22 -13.44
N SER A 972 20.12 6.47 -12.35
CA SER A 972 21.41 5.96 -11.93
C SER A 972 22.02 5.01 -12.98
N GLY A 973 23.34 5.14 -13.19
CA GLY A 973 24.07 4.41 -14.22
C GLY A 973 23.89 4.96 -15.63
N PHE A 974 24.38 4.20 -16.61
CA PHE A 974 24.34 4.60 -18.03
C PHE A 974 23.03 4.12 -18.68
N GLN A 975 22.19 5.05 -19.11
CA GLN A 975 20.91 4.75 -19.78
C GLN A 975 21.07 4.34 -21.24
N LEU A 976 22.10 4.87 -21.90
CA LEU A 976 22.43 4.63 -23.30
C LEU A 976 23.78 3.95 -23.41
N SER A 977 24.00 3.21 -24.49
CA SER A 977 25.29 2.59 -24.77
C SER A 977 25.57 2.46 -26.24
N LEU A 978 26.81 2.79 -26.58
CA LEU A 978 27.41 2.38 -27.83
C LEU A 978 27.68 0.88 -27.76
N ILE A 979 27.26 0.16 -28.78
CA ILE A 979 27.38 -1.31 -28.89
C ILE A 979 28.18 -1.74 -30.13
N GLU A 980 28.72 -0.79 -30.88
CA GLU A 980 29.53 -0.98 -32.07
C GLU A 980 30.81 -0.15 -31.98
#